data_AF-A0AAF0J7G9-F1
#
_entry.id   AF-A0AAF0J7G9-F1
#
_cell.length_a   1.000
_cell.length_b   1.000
_cell.length_c   1.000
_cell.angle_alpha   90.00
_cell.angle_beta   90.00
_cell.angle_gamma   90.00
#
_symmetry.space_group_name_H-M   'P 1'
#
loop_
_entity.id
_entity.type
_entity.pdbx_description
1 polymer ?
#
loop_
_entity_poly.entity_id
_entity_poly.type
_entity_poly.pdbx_seq_one_letter_code
_entity_poly.pdbx_strand_id
1 'polypeptide(L)'
;MPPPEAQRDIPSSSSQTPSTAEARTPEIASQSLEQPTPSMQDLADFTSSAAAYLVDAEYSGSESEDADDEAPPQASSTQVPIDQLPEFTSASRRAPLLDPPRSTQFRSAVQASDMFGDTHAFANGDKIRIIQYGSPEREGNELIFAQTAEHYVALGSPASLTPTSKELRATTLAFPPTFMRPADSSEPYAGLRTLWYGTTNGHLAEVDITTGTIVALRPNVHTGAIVMLTRVGRSMVCLDETGKISAWVPRGDEPLSLANSQPRTQRITLQKNSYATMAIYQLWVCSMVQVPKSNPMQAPVRVLNVRIYNPISDDRPFNAVSRPLTLPTGMGVGVGAVTCSAVLPAVKDRFFLGHDSGHISIWSISQCACLSVEQVFSTAITSMAAVHTLLWFGLRDGHIRVYSMEANDMVEVKGWQAHRDAVVQLRKDRYGFRSTPGLLQIMSVGADNVAYIWDAMLTDEWFQSEMQKRMPQCSTYRLVRILQLTYNIGAAPPASMFGAVENMEVFQRILRSACNGATGPDYIDPNASPDIVVCSLQEVIALDDTRLTAKRFLLGKKKRAGSDFDDRVSNQYRAWYDKLVSVVRLVMPPEAPYTVLNSENMVGLFSIVFVKSALLPRIRDATTYKIKTGLGGRYGNKGAIVSRFILDDSSFCFLNCHLAAGQRNVRQRNADVRDIMEHALSTSLFRQGDLAYVHNGNGSHVLDSEFCIVGGDLNYRLNLKRDYVVEMIEQQRFDELQESDQLHIELQRNPMFRWNGFQEAPIKFAPTYKFNRLTNVWDTSEKARVPAWCDRILWRNHTGCMMSCTSYRRWNATISDHRPVSATFVVRAKSIIPEQRDRIADELRTQHARIKNEIYDELEKSYDV
;
A
#
# COMPACT_ATOMS: atom_id res chain seq x y z
N MET A 1 -48.47 64.13 0.92
CA MET A 1 -49.58 64.41 1.85
C MET A 1 -49.48 63.46 3.03
N PRO A 2 -49.55 63.97 4.27
CA PRO A 2 -49.43 63.24 5.55
C PRO A 2 -50.85 62.91 6.11
N PRO A 3 -51.09 62.70 7.43
CA PRO A 3 -50.69 61.65 8.41
C PRO A 3 -52.00 61.09 9.09
N PRO A 4 -52.19 60.75 10.41
CA PRO A 4 -51.32 60.64 11.61
C PRO A 4 -51.55 59.41 12.55
N GLU A 5 -50.54 58.98 13.34
CA GLU A 5 -50.28 59.12 14.81
C GLU A 5 -51.22 58.31 15.75
N ALA A 6 -50.81 57.74 16.90
CA ALA A 6 -49.97 58.25 18.00
C ALA A 6 -49.40 57.10 18.89
N GLN A 7 -48.14 57.14 19.34
CA GLN A 7 -47.59 57.59 20.65
C GLN A 7 -47.80 56.57 21.80
N ARG A 8 -46.93 56.38 22.81
CA ARG A 8 -45.50 56.63 23.17
C ARG A 8 -45.41 56.06 24.62
N ASP A 9 -44.26 55.51 25.03
CA ASP A 9 -43.53 55.94 26.25
C ASP A 9 -42.44 54.93 26.70
N ILE A 10 -41.29 55.52 27.03
CA ILE A 10 -40.01 55.04 27.59
C ILE A 10 -39.93 55.73 28.98
N PRO A 11 -39.36 55.19 30.09
CA PRO A 11 -37.90 55.20 30.26
C PRO A 11 -37.17 54.30 31.29
N SER A 12 -35.84 54.30 31.13
CA SER A 12 -34.76 54.18 32.13
C SER A 12 -34.39 52.74 32.58
N SER A 13 -33.13 52.35 32.90
CA SER A 13 -31.84 53.03 33.06
C SER A 13 -30.68 52.00 33.19
N SER A 14 -29.47 52.47 32.87
CA SER A 14 -28.14 52.19 33.47
C SER A 14 -27.62 50.76 33.74
N SER A 15 -26.60 50.43 32.96
CA SER A 15 -25.23 50.03 33.33
C SER A 15 -24.86 49.60 34.77
N GLN A 16 -23.98 48.58 34.79
CA GLN A 16 -22.90 48.25 35.74
C GLN A 16 -23.11 47.01 36.63
N THR A 17 -22.23 46.02 36.38
CA THR A 17 -21.57 45.01 37.25
C THR A 17 -22.36 44.34 38.39
N PRO A 18 -22.05 43.05 38.65
CA PRO A 18 -21.48 42.79 39.97
C PRO A 18 -20.35 41.74 40.04
N SER A 19 -19.62 41.91 41.13
CA SER A 19 -18.57 41.09 41.73
C SER A 19 -19.08 39.83 42.43
N THR A 20 -18.20 38.83 42.46
CA THR A 20 -17.97 37.80 43.49
C THR A 20 -18.93 37.70 44.69
N ALA A 21 -19.52 36.52 44.89
CA ALA A 21 -19.74 35.91 46.20
C ALA A 21 -19.97 34.39 46.07
N GLU A 22 -19.50 33.68 47.09
CA GLU A 22 -19.30 32.25 47.23
C GLU A 22 -20.59 31.41 47.35
N ALA A 23 -20.55 30.15 46.89
CA ALA A 23 -21.51 29.12 47.30
C ALA A 23 -20.87 27.72 47.28
N ARG A 24 -20.35 27.34 48.47
CA ARG A 24 -20.39 26.04 49.16
C ARG A 24 -20.52 24.74 48.34
N THR A 25 -19.46 23.94 48.41
CA THR A 25 -19.37 22.50 48.19
C THR A 25 -20.18 21.70 49.23
N PRO A 26 -20.86 20.60 48.85
CA PRO A 26 -21.25 19.57 49.80
C PRO A 26 -20.24 18.42 49.80
N GLU A 27 -19.65 18.16 50.97
CA GLU A 27 -18.95 16.92 51.31
C GLU A 27 -19.95 15.76 51.38
N ILE A 28 -19.64 14.65 50.71
CA ILE A 28 -20.25 13.35 51.00
C ILE A 28 -19.13 12.39 51.38
N ALA A 29 -19.27 11.87 52.60
CA ALA A 29 -18.33 11.03 53.32
C ALA A 29 -18.06 9.69 52.61
N SER A 30 -16.79 9.33 52.52
CA SER A 30 -16.32 7.99 52.17
C SER A 30 -16.44 7.06 53.38
N GLN A 31 -17.41 6.15 53.36
CA GLN A 31 -17.40 4.96 54.22
C GLN A 31 -16.67 3.83 53.50
N SER A 32 -15.53 3.44 54.05
CA SER A 32 -14.76 2.26 53.71
C SER A 32 -15.49 1.00 54.17
N LEU A 33 -16.01 0.22 53.22
CA LEU A 33 -16.36 -1.19 53.41
C LEU A 33 -15.25 -2.03 52.78
N GLU A 34 -14.38 -2.59 53.62
CA GLU A 34 -13.39 -3.59 53.22
C GLU A 34 -14.11 -4.85 52.72
N GLN A 35 -13.89 -5.19 51.45
CA GLN A 35 -14.11 -6.54 50.94
C GLN A 35 -12.75 -7.17 50.64
N PRO A 36 -12.55 -8.47 50.98
CA PRO A 36 -11.23 -9.08 50.96
C PRO A 36 -10.71 -9.26 49.53
N THR A 37 -9.49 -8.79 49.30
CA THR A 37 -8.68 -9.08 48.12
C THR A 37 -8.41 -10.59 48.06
N PRO A 38 -8.69 -11.30 46.94
CA PRO A 38 -8.29 -12.69 46.82
C PRO A 38 -6.76 -12.77 46.79
N SER A 39 -6.22 -13.80 47.45
CA SER A 39 -4.78 -14.03 47.50
C SER A 39 -4.25 -14.46 46.13
N MET A 40 -2.95 -14.22 45.88
CA MET A 40 -2.26 -14.64 44.65
C MET A 40 -2.25 -16.16 44.38
N GLN A 41 -2.83 -16.98 45.27
CA GLN A 41 -3.02 -18.43 45.07
C GLN A 41 -4.35 -18.78 44.40
N ASP A 42 -5.37 -17.92 44.42
CA ASP A 42 -6.69 -18.19 43.80
C ASP A 42 -6.75 -17.84 42.29
N LEU A 43 -5.73 -17.14 41.77
CA LEU A 43 -5.53 -16.88 40.33
C LEU A 43 -4.69 -17.94 39.62
N ALA A 44 -3.98 -18.80 40.36
CA ALA A 44 -3.16 -19.87 39.80
C ALA A 44 -3.98 -21.11 39.38
N ASP A 45 -5.12 -21.34 40.03
CA ASP A 45 -5.97 -22.52 39.79
C ASP A 45 -6.93 -22.38 38.59
N PHE A 46 -7.13 -21.17 38.05
CA PHE A 46 -7.90 -20.97 36.80
C PHE A 46 -7.06 -21.14 35.52
N THR A 47 -5.74 -20.94 35.61
CA THR A 47 -4.81 -21.15 34.47
C THR A 47 -4.36 -22.60 34.30
N SER A 48 -4.59 -23.47 35.30
CA SER A 48 -4.19 -24.88 35.25
C SER A 48 -5.12 -25.76 34.39
N SER A 49 -6.38 -25.36 34.17
CA SER A 49 -7.36 -26.19 33.44
C SER A 49 -7.29 -26.02 31.92
N ALA A 50 -6.86 -24.86 31.41
CA ALA A 50 -6.79 -24.60 29.96
C ALA A 50 -5.48 -25.12 29.31
N ALA A 51 -4.39 -25.20 30.07
CA ALA A 51 -3.08 -25.62 29.56
C ALA A 51 -3.00 -27.12 29.19
N ALA A 52 -3.90 -27.97 29.71
CA ALA A 52 -3.91 -29.42 29.47
C ALA A 52 -4.55 -29.85 28.12
N TYR A 53 -5.08 -28.90 27.34
CA TYR A 53 -5.88 -29.20 26.14
C TYR A 53 -5.28 -28.68 24.82
N LEU A 54 -4.15 -27.97 24.86
CA LEU A 54 -3.35 -27.65 23.67
C LEU A 54 -2.49 -28.86 23.30
N VAL A 55 -2.54 -29.31 22.04
CA VAL A 55 -1.82 -30.51 21.61
C VAL A 55 -1.06 -30.28 20.30
N ASP A 56 0.26 -30.43 20.37
CA ASP A 56 1.09 -31.02 19.31
C ASP A 56 0.74 -32.52 19.24
N ALA A 57 -0.05 -32.92 18.24
CA ALA A 57 -0.37 -34.34 18.04
C ALA A 57 0.34 -34.83 16.79
N GLU A 58 1.13 -35.88 16.85
CA GLU A 58 1.37 -36.72 15.68
C GLU A 58 0.09 -37.55 15.46
N TYR A 59 -0.54 -37.41 14.30
CA TYR A 59 -1.70 -38.22 13.94
C TYR A 59 -1.22 -39.27 12.92
N SER A 60 -1.00 -40.50 13.39
CA SER A 60 -0.72 -41.64 12.53
C SER A 60 -2.01 -42.09 11.83
N GLY A 61 -2.28 -41.50 10.68
CA GLY A 61 -3.34 -41.93 9.76
C GLY A 61 -2.86 -41.70 8.34
N SER A 62 -2.62 -42.79 7.61
CA SER A 62 -2.08 -42.79 6.26
C SER A 62 -2.99 -42.05 5.27
N GLU A 63 -2.64 -40.81 4.93
CA GLU A 63 -3.00 -40.21 3.65
C GLU A 63 -1.70 -39.66 3.05
N SER A 64 -1.20 -40.38 2.05
CA SER A 64 -0.06 -40.03 1.22
C SER A 64 -0.34 -38.78 0.39
N GLU A 65 0.51 -37.77 0.50
CA GLU A 65 1.02 -36.94 -0.61
C GLU A 65 2.25 -36.19 -0.07
N ASP A 66 3.41 -36.46 -0.67
CA ASP A 66 4.73 -35.96 -0.29
C ASP A 66 4.81 -34.43 -0.30
N ALA A 67 5.37 -33.86 0.76
CA ALA A 67 6.08 -32.58 0.75
C ALA A 67 7.06 -32.52 1.93
N ASP A 68 8.32 -32.25 1.63
CA ASP A 68 9.43 -32.14 2.59
C ASP A 68 9.14 -31.11 3.70
N ASP A 69 9.15 -31.56 4.96
CA ASP A 69 9.05 -30.71 6.14
C ASP A 69 10.44 -30.17 6.53
N GLU A 70 10.71 -28.89 6.22
CA GLU A 70 11.67 -28.11 7.01
C GLU A 70 11.01 -27.65 8.31
N ALA A 71 11.66 -27.98 9.44
CA ALA A 71 11.25 -27.56 10.77
C ALA A 71 11.10 -26.02 10.85
N PRO A 72 10.13 -25.50 11.63
CA PRO A 72 9.94 -24.06 11.76
C PRO A 72 11.19 -23.42 12.40
N PRO A 73 11.73 -22.33 11.83
CA PRO A 73 12.77 -21.59 12.52
C PRO A 73 12.20 -21.06 13.84
N GLN A 74 12.95 -21.26 14.92
CA GLN A 74 12.66 -20.66 16.22
C GLN A 74 12.48 -19.14 16.02
N ALA A 75 11.37 -18.60 16.53
CA ALA A 75 11.06 -17.18 16.46
C ALA A 75 12.14 -16.39 17.21
N SER A 76 13.12 -15.87 16.48
CA SER A 76 13.85 -14.69 16.91
C SER A 76 12.90 -13.50 16.76
N SER A 77 12.97 -12.58 17.71
CA SER A 77 12.15 -11.35 17.73
C SER A 77 12.59 -10.34 16.66
N THR A 78 12.71 -10.76 15.40
CA THR A 78 12.87 -9.85 14.27
C THR A 78 11.52 -9.20 14.00
N GLN A 79 11.44 -7.88 14.19
CA GLN A 79 10.31 -7.09 13.72
C GLN A 79 10.10 -7.40 12.23
N VAL A 80 8.87 -7.77 11.86
CA VAL A 80 8.53 -8.06 10.47
C VAL A 80 8.61 -6.75 9.66
N PRO A 81 9.31 -6.71 8.51
CA PRO A 81 9.38 -5.51 7.69
C PRO A 81 8.00 -4.97 7.31
N ILE A 82 7.86 -3.64 7.25
CA ILE A 82 6.56 -2.96 6.99
C ILE A 82 5.99 -3.37 5.63
N ASP A 83 6.82 -3.51 4.61
CA ASP A 83 6.41 -3.92 3.25
C ASP A 83 5.85 -5.35 3.15
N GLN A 84 6.12 -6.19 4.17
CA GLN A 84 5.57 -7.53 4.25
C GLN A 84 4.18 -7.53 4.91
N LEU A 85 3.92 -6.58 5.81
CA LEU A 85 2.61 -6.43 6.44
C LEU A 85 1.53 -6.23 5.36
N PRO A 86 0.31 -6.74 5.58
CA PRO A 86 -0.80 -6.49 4.69
C PRO A 86 -0.98 -5.00 4.51
N GLU A 87 -1.17 -4.62 3.27
CA GLU A 87 -1.36 -3.24 2.90
C GLU A 87 -2.76 -2.79 3.34
N PHE A 88 -2.85 -2.29 4.57
CA PHE A 88 -4.03 -1.59 5.08
C PHE A 88 -4.03 -0.12 4.69
N THR A 89 -2.91 0.35 4.13
CA THR A 89 -2.72 1.74 3.76
C THR A 89 -3.69 2.12 2.66
N SER A 90 -4.17 3.35 2.70
CA SER A 90 -4.94 3.98 1.64
C SER A 90 -4.10 4.33 0.40
N ALA A 91 -2.92 3.71 0.26
CA ALA A 91 -1.91 4.05 -0.71
C ALA A 91 -2.36 3.67 -2.12
N SER A 92 -2.26 4.63 -3.04
CA SER A 92 -2.59 4.38 -4.44
C SER A 92 -1.52 3.53 -5.11
N ARG A 93 -1.94 2.53 -5.89
CA ARG A 93 -1.05 1.71 -6.72
C ARG A 93 -0.78 2.26 -8.12
N ARG A 94 -1.46 3.34 -8.49
CA ARG A 94 -1.31 3.96 -9.82
C ARG A 94 0.01 4.71 -9.90
N ALA A 95 0.68 4.75 -11.05
CA ALA A 95 1.84 5.64 -11.21
C ALA A 95 1.41 7.13 -11.17
N PRO A 96 2.15 8.03 -10.49
CA PRO A 96 1.89 9.48 -10.51
C PRO A 96 2.43 10.09 -11.80
N LEU A 97 1.67 9.91 -12.88
CA LEU A 97 2.06 10.38 -14.21
C LEU A 97 1.87 11.89 -14.33
N LEU A 98 2.82 12.54 -15.01
CA LEU A 98 2.60 13.88 -15.56
C LEU A 98 1.62 13.81 -16.74
N ASP A 99 0.99 14.93 -17.07
CA ASP A 99 0.18 15.09 -18.28
C ASP A 99 0.82 16.12 -19.24
N PRO A 100 1.31 15.69 -20.42
CA PRO A 100 1.39 14.30 -20.90
C PRO A 100 2.48 13.48 -20.15
N PRO A 101 2.35 12.14 -20.11
CA PRO A 101 3.36 11.27 -19.50
C PRO A 101 4.72 11.38 -20.19
N ARG A 102 5.80 11.32 -19.42
CA ARG A 102 7.18 11.50 -19.92
C ARG A 102 8.03 10.29 -19.59
N SER A 103 8.64 9.70 -20.62
CA SER A 103 9.55 8.57 -20.47
C SER A 103 10.59 8.55 -21.59
N THR A 104 11.68 7.83 -21.39
CA THR A 104 12.74 7.66 -22.39
C THR A 104 13.40 6.31 -22.23
N GLN A 105 13.50 5.58 -23.34
CA GLN A 105 14.21 4.30 -23.39
C GLN A 105 15.64 4.48 -23.91
N PHE A 106 16.56 3.69 -23.35
CA PHE A 106 17.96 3.64 -23.72
C PHE A 106 18.35 2.24 -24.21
N ARG A 107 19.35 2.18 -25.11
CA ARG A 107 19.89 0.92 -25.63
C ARG A 107 20.91 0.26 -24.70
N SER A 108 21.42 1.00 -23.72
CA SER A 108 22.38 0.51 -22.75
C SER A 108 22.12 1.14 -21.38
N ALA A 109 22.87 0.73 -20.36
CA ALA A 109 22.73 1.27 -19.00
C ALA A 109 23.09 2.75 -18.94
N VAL A 110 22.26 3.53 -18.24
CA VAL A 110 22.53 4.93 -17.91
C VAL A 110 23.48 4.98 -16.72
N GLN A 111 24.70 5.49 -16.93
CA GLN A 111 25.73 5.57 -15.89
C GLN A 111 25.44 6.69 -14.89
N ALA A 112 25.01 7.84 -15.39
CA ALA A 112 24.71 9.01 -14.58
C ALA A 112 23.55 9.79 -15.20
N SER A 113 22.80 10.46 -14.34
CA SER A 113 21.72 11.34 -14.75
C SER A 113 21.60 12.53 -13.81
N ASP A 114 21.20 13.66 -14.36
CA ASP A 114 20.85 14.88 -13.61
C ASP A 114 19.72 15.62 -14.32
N MET A 115 19.05 16.53 -13.60
CA MET A 115 17.93 17.29 -14.14
C MET A 115 17.91 18.73 -13.63
N PHE A 116 17.44 19.64 -14.47
CA PHE A 116 17.21 21.04 -14.13
C PHE A 116 16.01 21.54 -14.94
N GLY A 117 14.91 21.85 -14.26
CA GLY A 117 13.66 22.23 -14.89
C GLY A 117 13.21 21.15 -15.87
N ASP A 118 12.79 21.56 -17.05
CA ASP A 118 12.36 20.70 -18.15
C ASP A 118 13.50 19.94 -18.87
N THR A 119 14.74 20.15 -18.46
CA THR A 119 15.94 19.61 -19.12
C THR A 119 16.56 18.46 -18.32
N HIS A 120 16.70 17.32 -18.96
CA HIS A 120 17.19 16.07 -18.37
C HIS A 120 18.42 15.59 -19.12
N ALA A 121 19.49 15.30 -18.38
CA ALA A 121 20.76 14.85 -18.93
C ALA A 121 21.04 13.40 -18.53
N PHE A 122 21.47 12.59 -19.50
CA PHE A 122 21.77 11.17 -19.31
C PHE A 122 23.12 10.82 -19.95
N ALA A 123 24.01 10.22 -19.16
CA ALA A 123 25.22 9.57 -19.67
C ALA A 123 24.89 8.11 -19.99
N ASN A 124 25.12 7.71 -21.24
CA ASN A 124 24.83 6.37 -21.74
C ASN A 124 25.95 5.88 -22.67
N GLY A 125 26.88 5.07 -22.14
CA GLY A 125 28.04 4.62 -22.89
C GLY A 125 29.03 5.76 -23.12
N ASP A 126 29.30 6.08 -24.39
CA ASP A 126 30.17 7.18 -24.86
C ASP A 126 29.36 8.44 -25.27
N LYS A 127 28.08 8.48 -24.90
CA LYS A 127 27.15 9.55 -25.28
C LYS A 127 26.57 10.24 -24.08
N ILE A 128 26.34 11.54 -24.23
CA ILE A 128 25.49 12.32 -23.35
C ILE A 128 24.26 12.72 -24.16
N ARG A 129 23.08 12.41 -23.61
CA ARG A 129 21.78 12.72 -24.19
C ARG A 129 21.10 13.77 -23.32
N ILE A 130 20.77 14.90 -23.92
CA ILE A 130 19.99 15.97 -23.32
C ILE A 130 18.59 15.91 -23.91
N ILE A 131 17.59 15.86 -23.04
CA ILE A 131 16.18 15.82 -23.42
C ILE A 131 15.52 17.00 -22.75
N GLN A 132 14.94 17.88 -23.56
CA GLN A 132 14.12 18.97 -23.09
C GLN A 132 12.67 18.63 -23.38
N TYR A 133 11.88 18.41 -22.32
CA TYR A 133 10.45 18.19 -22.48
C TYR A 133 9.74 19.53 -22.62
N GLY A 134 9.14 19.79 -23.78
CA GLY A 134 8.42 21.04 -24.00
C GLY A 134 7.26 21.25 -23.02
N SER A 135 6.90 22.52 -22.80
CA SER A 135 5.56 22.89 -22.34
C SER A 135 4.52 22.41 -23.38
N PRO A 136 3.23 22.30 -23.06
CA PRO A 136 2.19 21.95 -24.04
C PRO A 136 2.21 22.80 -25.32
N GLU A 137 2.79 24.00 -25.25
CA GLU A 137 2.95 24.96 -26.35
C GLU A 137 4.33 24.94 -27.06
N ARG A 138 5.28 24.10 -26.64
CA ARG A 138 6.63 23.99 -27.24
C ARG A 138 6.92 22.55 -27.64
N GLU A 139 7.46 22.32 -28.82
CA GLU A 139 7.97 21.00 -29.18
C GLU A 139 9.19 20.66 -28.30
N GLY A 140 9.21 19.44 -27.75
CA GLY A 140 10.38 18.95 -27.01
C GLY A 140 11.54 18.70 -27.96
N ASN A 141 12.77 18.95 -27.48
CA ASN A 141 13.98 18.78 -28.27
C ASN A 141 14.89 17.72 -27.64
N GLU A 142 15.55 16.96 -28.50
CA GLU A 142 16.54 15.96 -28.09
C GLU A 142 17.87 16.28 -28.74
N LEU A 143 18.91 16.38 -27.91
CA LEU A 143 20.30 16.50 -28.36
C LEU A 143 21.09 15.29 -27.88
N ILE A 144 21.70 14.57 -28.82
CA ILE A 144 22.66 13.51 -28.50
C ILE A 144 24.02 13.95 -29.03
N PHE A 145 25.03 13.96 -28.16
CA PHE A 145 26.40 14.11 -28.61
C PHE A 145 27.26 12.97 -28.08
N ALA A 146 28.14 12.49 -28.95
CA ALA A 146 29.17 11.52 -28.61
C ALA A 146 30.40 12.27 -28.09
N GLN A 147 31.14 11.62 -27.21
CA GLN A 147 32.47 12.09 -26.84
C GLN A 147 33.42 11.79 -28.03
N THR A 148 33.73 12.81 -28.85
CA THR A 148 34.45 12.63 -30.13
C THR A 148 35.97 12.53 -29.94
N ALA A 149 36.66 12.09 -31.00
CA ALA A 149 38.12 12.09 -31.06
C ALA A 149 38.75 13.46 -30.76
N GLU A 150 38.15 14.56 -31.22
CA GLU A 150 38.65 15.91 -30.93
C GLU A 150 38.54 16.27 -29.45
N HIS A 151 37.50 15.78 -28.74
CA HIS A 151 37.39 15.93 -27.29
C HIS A 151 38.58 15.28 -26.57
N TYR A 152 39.08 14.15 -27.06
CA TYR A 152 40.21 13.42 -26.47
C TYR A 152 41.56 14.08 -26.72
N VAL A 153 41.74 14.70 -27.88
CA VAL A 153 42.92 15.51 -28.17
C VAL A 153 43.00 16.70 -27.21
N ALA A 154 41.87 17.36 -26.93
CA ALA A 154 41.81 18.44 -25.94
C ALA A 154 42.08 17.97 -24.50
N LEU A 155 41.75 16.71 -24.18
CA LEU A 155 41.98 16.08 -22.87
C LEU A 155 43.43 15.63 -22.62
N GLY A 156 44.31 15.69 -23.64
CA GLY A 156 45.68 15.20 -23.56
C GLY A 156 45.78 13.68 -23.49
N SER A 157 44.73 12.96 -23.92
CA SER A 157 44.68 11.51 -23.92
C SER A 157 45.61 10.92 -25.00
N PRO A 158 46.22 9.73 -24.78
CA PRO A 158 47.06 9.09 -25.80
C PRO A 158 46.31 8.91 -27.12
N ALA A 159 46.98 9.17 -28.25
CA ALA A 159 46.40 9.04 -29.60
C ALA A 159 45.88 7.63 -29.95
N SER A 160 46.14 6.63 -29.09
CA SER A 160 45.74 5.23 -29.24
C SER A 160 44.33 4.88 -28.74
N LEU A 161 43.63 5.80 -28.05
CA LEU A 161 42.30 5.51 -27.50
C LEU A 161 41.21 5.68 -28.56
N THR A 162 40.32 4.68 -28.68
CA THR A 162 39.15 4.77 -29.56
C THR A 162 38.02 5.57 -28.90
N PRO A 163 37.14 6.25 -29.67
CA PRO A 163 36.02 7.01 -29.10
C PRO A 163 35.03 6.22 -28.23
N THR A 164 35.02 4.90 -28.37
CA THR A 164 34.19 3.97 -27.60
C THR A 164 34.86 3.44 -26.32
N SER A 165 36.07 3.90 -26.01
CA SER A 165 36.86 3.43 -24.86
C SER A 165 36.13 3.68 -23.54
N LYS A 166 36.31 2.74 -22.59
CA LYS A 166 35.77 2.89 -21.23
C LYS A 166 36.37 4.08 -20.48
N GLU A 167 37.59 4.46 -20.82
CA GLU A 167 38.34 5.56 -20.22
C GLU A 167 37.73 6.96 -20.44
N LEU A 168 36.78 7.03 -21.36
CA LEU A 168 36.26 8.29 -21.90
C LEU A 168 34.86 8.61 -21.37
N ARG A 169 34.19 7.60 -20.81
CA ARG A 169 32.78 7.64 -20.43
C ARG A 169 32.54 8.62 -19.29
N ALA A 170 31.45 9.36 -19.40
CA ALA A 170 30.95 10.18 -18.30
C ALA A 170 30.49 9.26 -17.15
N THR A 171 31.05 9.47 -15.96
CA THR A 171 30.71 8.73 -14.73
C THR A 171 29.73 9.50 -13.85
N THR A 172 29.66 10.82 -14.03
CA THR A 172 28.81 11.71 -13.25
C THR A 172 28.45 12.95 -14.07
N LEU A 173 27.28 13.52 -13.79
CA LEU A 173 26.72 14.71 -14.45
C LEU A 173 26.22 15.66 -13.36
N ALA A 174 26.42 16.96 -13.55
CA ALA A 174 25.79 17.96 -12.69
C ALA A 174 25.58 19.28 -13.42
N PHE A 175 24.39 19.86 -13.26
CA PHE A 175 24.14 21.22 -13.72
C PHE A 175 24.77 22.25 -12.75
N PRO A 176 25.70 23.10 -13.22
CA PRO A 176 26.32 24.11 -12.38
C PRO A 176 25.33 25.24 -12.00
N PRO A 177 25.68 26.09 -11.03
CA PRO A 177 24.93 27.30 -10.73
C PRO A 177 24.85 28.23 -11.95
N THR A 178 23.63 28.51 -12.40
CA THR A 178 23.34 29.53 -13.40
C THR A 178 23.29 30.91 -12.72
N PHE A 179 23.60 31.98 -13.47
CA PHE A 179 23.49 33.34 -12.97
C PHE A 179 22.04 33.59 -12.50
N MET A 180 21.87 33.91 -11.21
CA MET A 180 20.59 34.43 -10.74
C MET A 180 20.48 35.89 -11.19
N ARG A 181 19.44 36.19 -11.96
CA ARG A 181 19.10 37.53 -12.45
C ARG A 181 18.75 38.44 -11.26
N PRO A 182 19.15 39.73 -11.24
CA PRO A 182 18.50 40.72 -10.38
C PRO A 182 17.02 40.83 -10.76
N ALA A 183 16.13 40.99 -9.78
CA ALA A 183 14.68 40.94 -9.96
C ALA A 183 14.12 41.87 -11.07
N ASP A 184 14.87 42.91 -11.47
CA ASP A 184 14.35 44.05 -12.22
C ASP A 184 14.72 44.10 -13.73
N SER A 185 15.42 43.12 -14.30
CA SER A 185 15.76 43.18 -15.75
C SER A 185 14.64 42.64 -16.66
N SER A 186 14.58 43.10 -17.92
CA SER A 186 13.54 42.75 -18.92
C SER A 186 13.99 41.78 -20.01
N GLU A 187 15.27 41.39 -20.03
CA GLU A 187 15.81 40.41 -20.99
C GLU A 187 15.31 38.98 -20.71
N PRO A 188 15.21 38.08 -21.70
CA PRO A 188 14.91 36.67 -21.45
C PRO A 188 15.92 36.06 -20.47
N TYR A 189 15.49 35.14 -19.60
CA TYR A 189 16.39 34.36 -18.75
C TYR A 189 17.45 33.72 -19.65
N ALA A 190 18.73 34.09 -19.52
CA ALA A 190 19.81 33.38 -20.19
C ALA A 190 19.87 31.99 -19.54
N GLY A 191 19.19 31.04 -20.16
CA GLY A 191 18.88 29.72 -19.62
C GLY A 191 20.08 28.95 -19.06
N LEU A 192 19.76 27.83 -18.42
CA LEU A 192 20.70 26.75 -18.22
C LEU A 192 21.40 26.43 -19.54
N ARG A 193 22.67 26.84 -19.65
CA ARG A 193 23.43 26.70 -20.89
C ARG A 193 24.50 25.63 -20.79
N THR A 194 24.99 25.33 -19.59
CA THR A 194 26.10 24.41 -19.41
C THR A 194 25.76 23.22 -18.53
N LEU A 195 26.44 22.11 -18.80
CA LEU A 195 26.42 20.89 -17.99
C LEU A 195 27.87 20.49 -17.70
N TRP A 196 28.17 20.15 -16.45
CA TRP A 196 29.47 19.61 -16.08
C TRP A 196 29.40 18.09 -16.04
N TYR A 197 30.45 17.43 -16.52
CA TYR A 197 30.58 15.97 -16.38
C TYR A 197 32.00 15.55 -15.98
N GLY A 198 32.07 14.46 -15.23
CA GLY A 198 33.33 13.82 -14.82
C GLY A 198 33.56 12.49 -15.55
N THR A 199 34.81 12.06 -15.65
CA THR A 199 35.20 10.82 -16.36
C THR A 199 35.87 9.79 -15.45
N THR A 200 36.09 8.58 -15.99
CA THR A 200 36.80 7.48 -15.31
C THR A 200 38.28 7.79 -15.04
N ASN A 201 38.88 8.75 -15.75
CA ASN A 201 40.28 9.12 -15.62
C ASN A 201 40.49 10.43 -14.84
N GLY A 202 39.44 10.96 -14.20
CA GLY A 202 39.57 12.14 -13.35
C GLY A 202 39.54 13.48 -14.09
N HIS A 203 39.10 13.49 -15.35
CA HIS A 203 38.90 14.72 -16.12
C HIS A 203 37.54 15.35 -15.81
N LEU A 204 37.46 16.68 -15.87
CA LEU A 204 36.21 17.43 -15.82
C LEU A 204 36.03 18.22 -17.11
N ALA A 205 34.81 18.23 -17.61
CA ALA A 205 34.42 18.96 -18.80
C ALA A 205 33.14 19.75 -18.57
N GLU A 206 33.04 20.90 -19.21
CA GLU A 206 31.87 21.76 -19.26
C GLU A 206 31.38 21.82 -20.71
N VAL A 207 30.11 21.46 -20.94
CA VAL A 207 29.50 21.40 -22.27
C VAL A 207 28.36 22.39 -22.35
N ASP A 208 28.29 23.12 -23.47
CA ASP A 208 27.12 23.87 -23.86
C ASP A 208 26.02 22.90 -24.34
N ILE A 209 24.91 22.82 -23.63
CA ILE A 209 23.83 21.86 -23.90
C ILE A 209 22.94 22.27 -25.08
N THR A 210 23.13 23.48 -25.64
CA THR A 210 22.40 23.94 -26.83
C THR A 210 23.13 23.54 -28.12
N THR A 211 24.46 23.58 -28.10
CA THR A 211 25.30 23.26 -29.25
C THR A 211 25.93 21.86 -29.17
N GLY A 212 25.99 21.27 -27.97
CA GLY A 212 26.71 20.03 -27.69
C GLY A 212 28.24 20.20 -27.65
N THR A 213 28.75 21.43 -27.65
CA THR A 213 30.19 21.71 -27.72
C THR A 213 30.82 21.82 -26.34
N ILE A 214 32.00 21.23 -26.12
CA ILE A 214 32.80 21.46 -24.92
C ILE A 214 33.29 22.92 -24.92
N VAL A 215 32.95 23.67 -23.87
CA VAL A 215 33.36 25.07 -23.70
C VAL A 215 34.52 25.23 -22.72
N ALA A 216 34.71 24.28 -21.81
CA ALA A 216 35.86 24.25 -20.92
C ALA A 216 36.22 22.82 -20.52
N LEU A 217 37.50 22.62 -20.24
CA LEU A 217 38.06 21.32 -19.94
C LEU A 217 39.21 21.46 -18.93
N ARG A 218 39.19 20.63 -17.89
CA ARG A 218 40.30 20.51 -16.95
C ARG A 218 40.78 19.06 -16.89
N PRO A 219 41.91 18.74 -17.53
CA PRO A 219 42.46 17.39 -17.46
C PRO A 219 43.13 17.14 -16.12
N ASN A 220 43.12 15.88 -15.65
CA ASN A 220 43.86 15.42 -14.47
C ASN A 220 43.57 16.22 -13.18
N VAL A 221 42.36 16.79 -13.05
CA VAL A 221 41.93 17.41 -11.78
C VAL A 221 41.88 16.35 -10.69
N HIS A 222 41.50 15.14 -11.06
CA HIS A 222 41.47 13.96 -10.21
C HIS A 222 42.42 12.89 -10.75
N THR A 223 42.85 11.98 -9.89
CA THR A 223 43.80 10.90 -10.25
C THR A 223 43.11 9.55 -10.49
N GLY A 224 41.82 9.47 -10.19
CA GLY A 224 40.98 8.28 -10.42
C GLY A 224 39.60 8.67 -10.89
N ALA A 225 38.72 7.68 -11.02
CA ALA A 225 37.36 7.90 -11.50
C ALA A 225 36.59 8.87 -10.60
N ILE A 226 35.90 9.83 -11.22
CA ILE A 226 35.02 10.74 -10.49
C ILE A 226 33.75 9.99 -10.11
N VAL A 227 33.47 9.90 -8.81
CA VAL A 227 32.34 9.13 -8.25
C VAL A 227 31.21 10.02 -7.77
N MET A 228 31.47 11.31 -7.56
CA MET A 228 30.45 12.29 -7.20
C MET A 228 30.82 13.64 -7.81
N LEU A 229 29.86 14.25 -8.51
CA LEU A 229 29.86 15.64 -8.90
C LEU A 229 28.49 16.20 -8.55
N THR A 230 28.44 17.25 -7.74
CA THR A 230 27.15 17.76 -7.26
C THR A 230 27.19 19.26 -7.02
N ARG A 231 26.09 19.92 -7.35
CA ARG A 231 25.85 21.32 -7.02
C ARG A 231 25.35 21.43 -5.58
N VAL A 232 25.94 22.36 -4.84
CA VAL A 232 25.57 22.71 -3.46
C VAL A 232 25.40 24.22 -3.38
N GLY A 233 24.14 24.69 -3.47
CA GLY A 233 23.83 26.12 -3.55
C GLY A 233 24.51 26.78 -4.75
N ARG A 234 25.39 27.74 -4.49
CA ARG A 234 26.23 28.42 -5.50
C ARG A 234 27.59 27.75 -5.75
N SER A 235 27.87 26.60 -5.13
CA SER A 235 29.15 25.90 -5.24
C SER A 235 29.03 24.58 -6.00
N MET A 236 30.16 24.08 -6.52
CA MET A 236 30.28 22.73 -7.09
C MET A 236 31.26 21.91 -6.28
N VAL A 237 30.91 20.66 -5.97
CA VAL A 237 31.77 19.72 -5.24
C VAL A 237 31.99 18.47 -6.07
N CYS A 238 33.24 18.06 -6.22
CA CYS A 238 33.68 16.87 -6.94
C CYS A 238 34.53 15.97 -6.03
N LEU A 239 34.32 14.65 -6.10
CA LEU A 239 35.06 13.63 -5.36
C LEU A 239 35.43 12.48 -6.29
N ASP A 240 36.69 12.03 -6.21
CA ASP A 240 37.16 10.81 -6.88
C ASP A 240 37.24 9.60 -5.95
N GLU A 241 37.36 8.41 -6.56
CA GLU A 241 37.48 7.13 -5.86
C GLU A 241 38.74 7.01 -4.97
N THR A 242 39.72 7.91 -5.12
CA THR A 242 40.94 7.96 -4.29
C THR A 242 40.80 8.86 -3.08
N GLY A 243 39.63 9.50 -2.90
CA GLY A 243 39.35 10.40 -1.80
C GLY A 243 39.83 11.84 -2.02
N LYS A 244 40.18 12.24 -3.24
CA LYS A 244 40.49 13.66 -3.54
C LYS A 244 39.19 14.42 -3.77
N ILE A 245 39.01 15.53 -3.06
CA ILE A 245 37.88 16.45 -3.17
C ILE A 245 38.34 17.74 -3.83
N SER A 246 37.56 18.23 -4.78
CA SER A 246 37.73 19.54 -5.40
C SER A 246 36.42 20.33 -5.27
N ALA A 247 36.47 21.50 -4.64
CA ALA A 247 35.32 22.38 -4.43
C ALA A 247 35.50 23.72 -5.14
N TRP A 248 34.61 24.07 -6.06
CA TRP A 248 34.52 25.38 -6.68
C TRP A 248 33.52 26.22 -5.90
N VAL A 249 34.04 27.21 -5.17
CA VAL A 249 33.26 28.16 -4.39
C VAL A 249 33.41 29.53 -5.05
N PRO A 250 32.31 30.21 -5.41
CA PRO A 250 32.37 31.51 -6.07
C PRO A 250 32.97 32.56 -5.14
N ARG A 251 33.67 33.54 -5.71
CA ARG A 251 34.18 34.71 -4.98
C ARG A 251 33.26 35.88 -5.29
N GLY A 252 32.41 36.26 -4.33
CA GLY A 252 31.38 37.28 -4.55
C GLY A 252 30.31 36.82 -5.54
N ASP A 253 29.92 37.73 -6.44
CA ASP A 253 28.82 37.52 -7.39
C ASP A 253 29.27 36.95 -8.76
N GLU A 254 30.55 36.64 -8.93
CA GLU A 254 31.05 36.06 -10.18
C GLU A 254 30.47 34.65 -10.45
N PRO A 255 30.14 34.33 -11.71
CA PRO A 255 29.63 33.00 -12.07
C PRO A 255 30.74 31.97 -11.95
N LEU A 256 30.38 30.75 -11.54
CA LEU A 256 31.29 29.62 -11.67
C LEU A 256 31.42 29.24 -13.14
N SER A 257 32.66 29.16 -13.61
CA SER A 257 33.01 28.54 -14.89
C SER A 257 34.17 27.59 -14.67
N LEU A 258 34.13 26.43 -15.32
CA LEU A 258 35.19 25.45 -15.18
C LEU A 258 36.52 26.01 -15.71
N ALA A 259 36.51 26.90 -16.72
CA ALA A 259 37.72 27.52 -17.23
C ALA A 259 38.39 28.44 -16.18
N ASN A 260 37.61 29.36 -15.62
CA ASN A 260 38.16 30.51 -14.89
C ASN A 260 38.22 30.31 -13.36
N SER A 261 37.35 29.47 -12.81
CA SER A 261 37.23 29.30 -11.34
C SER A 261 38.21 28.24 -10.83
N GLN A 262 39.01 28.58 -9.81
CA GLN A 262 39.97 27.64 -9.20
C GLN A 262 39.35 26.83 -8.06
N PRO A 263 39.49 25.49 -8.04
CA PRO A 263 38.97 24.67 -6.96
C PRO A 263 39.87 24.69 -5.72
N ARG A 264 39.25 24.61 -4.55
CA ARG A 264 39.93 24.22 -3.31
C ARG A 264 40.01 22.71 -3.27
N THR A 265 41.22 22.18 -3.07
CA THR A 265 41.46 20.73 -3.11
C THR A 265 41.85 20.20 -1.75
N GLN A 266 41.23 19.11 -1.31
CA GLN A 266 41.57 18.41 -0.08
C GLN A 266 41.51 16.89 -0.27
N ARG A 267 42.04 16.12 0.69
CA ARG A 267 42.01 14.66 0.66
C ARG A 267 41.33 14.09 1.89
N ILE A 268 40.53 13.06 1.68
CA ILE A 268 39.81 12.35 2.74
C ILE A 268 40.12 10.86 2.70
N THR A 269 39.82 10.17 3.80
CA THR A 269 39.77 8.71 3.81
C THR A 269 38.49 8.26 3.10
N LEU A 270 38.65 7.57 1.97
CA LEU A 270 37.56 6.94 1.23
C LEU A 270 37.87 5.45 1.07
N GLN A 271 37.10 4.59 1.73
CA GLN A 271 37.28 3.15 1.60
C GLN A 271 36.58 2.64 0.33
N LYS A 272 37.04 1.50 -0.20
CA LYS A 272 36.36 0.85 -1.32
C LYS A 272 34.90 0.56 -0.97
N ASN A 273 33.99 0.82 -1.91
CA ASN A 273 32.54 0.68 -1.76
C ASN A 273 31.91 1.61 -0.70
N SER A 274 32.55 2.75 -0.38
CA SER A 274 31.90 3.77 0.44
C SER A 274 30.84 4.51 -0.36
N TYR A 275 29.77 4.91 0.31
CA TYR A 275 28.77 5.82 -0.24
C TYR A 275 29.07 7.25 0.23
N ALA A 276 29.19 8.18 -0.72
CA ALA A 276 29.47 9.59 -0.46
C ALA A 276 28.31 10.47 -0.96
N THR A 277 27.91 11.45 -0.15
CA THR A 277 26.75 12.31 -0.44
C THR A 277 26.84 13.63 0.32
N MET A 278 26.18 14.66 -0.21
CA MET A 278 26.06 15.95 0.47
C MET A 278 24.77 16.01 1.28
N ALA A 279 24.88 16.19 2.60
CA ALA A 279 23.79 16.58 3.48
C ALA A 279 23.86 18.10 3.68
N ILE A 280 23.11 18.83 2.86
CA ILE A 280 23.18 20.30 2.78
C ILE A 280 24.63 20.73 2.43
N TYR A 281 25.39 21.31 3.37
CA TYR A 281 26.78 21.75 3.16
C TYR A 281 27.84 20.77 3.68
N GLN A 282 27.43 19.65 4.29
CA GLN A 282 28.33 18.63 4.82
C GLN A 282 28.48 17.45 3.86
N LEU A 283 29.71 17.01 3.62
CA LEU A 283 30.01 15.78 2.91
C LEU A 283 30.01 14.61 3.89
N TRP A 284 29.09 13.68 3.70
CA TRP A 284 28.98 12.44 4.48
C TRP A 284 29.56 11.28 3.69
N VAL A 285 30.45 10.52 4.32
CA VAL A 285 31.09 9.33 3.75
C VAL A 285 30.80 8.14 4.64
N CYS A 286 30.03 7.21 4.10
CA CYS A 286 29.53 6.03 4.81
C CYS A 286 30.26 4.77 4.31
N SER A 287 30.85 4.00 5.22
CA SER A 287 31.62 2.80 4.89
C SER A 287 31.30 1.68 5.87
N MET A 288 31.12 0.45 5.37
CA MET A 288 31.02 -0.74 6.22
C MET A 288 32.41 -1.26 6.56
N VAL A 289 32.75 -1.28 7.84
CA VAL A 289 34.06 -1.71 8.34
C VAL A 289 33.93 -3.00 9.14
N GLN A 290 34.82 -3.95 8.90
CA GLN A 290 34.92 -5.15 9.72
C GLN A 290 35.60 -4.82 11.04
N VAL A 291 34.91 -5.10 12.15
CA VAL A 291 35.49 -4.94 13.48
C VAL A 291 36.21 -6.25 13.87
N PRO A 292 37.43 -6.18 14.43
CA PRO A 292 38.15 -7.36 14.89
C PRO A 292 37.33 -8.20 15.87
N LYS A 293 37.43 -9.53 15.75
CA LYS A 293 36.71 -10.47 16.62
C LYS A 293 37.18 -10.33 18.07
N SER A 294 36.25 -10.19 19.01
CA SER A 294 36.53 -10.37 20.45
C SER A 294 36.59 -11.86 20.82
N ASN A 295 35.85 -12.72 20.10
CA ASN A 295 35.82 -14.17 20.28
C ASN A 295 36.04 -14.89 18.92
N PRO A 296 37.02 -15.83 18.80
CA PRO A 296 37.28 -16.58 17.57
C PRO A 296 36.07 -17.33 16.98
N MET A 297 35.13 -17.77 17.83
CA MET A 297 33.95 -18.53 17.42
C MET A 297 32.82 -17.67 16.82
N GLN A 298 32.89 -16.33 16.93
CA GLN A 298 31.88 -15.45 16.35
C GLN A 298 32.24 -15.05 14.91
N ALA A 299 31.22 -14.88 14.08
CA ALA A 299 31.36 -14.32 12.74
C ALA A 299 31.84 -12.85 12.83
N PRO A 300 32.68 -12.37 11.90
CA PRO A 300 33.12 -10.98 11.89
C PRO A 300 31.92 -10.03 11.73
N VAL A 301 31.79 -9.09 12.66
CA VAL A 301 30.72 -8.08 12.64
C VAL A 301 31.14 -6.92 11.75
N ARG A 302 30.26 -6.52 10.82
CA ARG A 302 30.43 -5.29 10.04
C ARG A 302 29.68 -4.16 10.74
N VAL A 303 30.31 -3.01 10.87
CA VAL A 303 29.72 -1.83 11.50
C VAL A 303 29.78 -0.68 10.52
N LEU A 304 28.71 0.12 10.47
CA LEU A 304 28.67 1.34 9.70
C LEU A 304 29.56 2.40 10.37
N ASN A 305 30.53 2.90 9.61
CA ASN A 305 31.32 4.07 9.95
C ASN A 305 30.90 5.25 9.07
N VAL A 306 30.61 6.38 9.70
CA VAL A 306 30.24 7.63 9.02
C VAL A 306 31.27 8.71 9.33
N ARG A 307 31.90 9.27 8.30
CA ARG A 307 32.78 10.44 8.41
C ARG A 307 32.11 11.65 7.79
N ILE A 308 32.30 12.81 8.39
CA ILE A 308 31.64 14.06 7.97
C ILE A 308 32.70 15.14 7.76
N TYR A 309 32.62 15.84 6.62
CA TYR A 309 33.53 16.90 6.23
C TYR A 309 32.78 18.17 5.79
N ASN A 310 33.41 19.33 5.89
CA ASN A 310 32.89 20.63 5.45
C ASN A 310 33.68 21.14 4.23
N PRO A 311 33.40 20.67 3.00
CA PRO A 311 34.24 20.94 1.83
C PRO A 311 34.18 22.38 1.30
N ILE A 312 33.17 23.15 1.70
CA ILE A 312 32.84 24.47 1.15
C ILE A 312 32.79 25.59 2.21
N SER A 313 32.98 25.27 3.48
CA SER A 313 32.94 26.25 4.57
C SER A 313 34.30 26.91 4.79
N ASP A 314 34.28 28.22 5.07
CA ASP A 314 35.46 29.00 5.49
C ASP A 314 35.55 29.19 7.01
N ASP A 315 34.43 29.01 7.71
CA ASP A 315 34.24 29.27 9.14
C ASP A 315 34.30 28.00 10.01
N ARG A 316 34.21 26.81 9.41
CA ARG A 316 34.20 25.52 10.12
C ARG A 316 35.41 24.67 9.78
N PRO A 317 35.89 23.85 10.74
CA PRO A 317 36.94 22.87 10.45
C PRO A 317 36.53 21.94 9.30
N PHE A 318 37.49 21.59 8.43
CA PHE A 318 37.22 20.68 7.32
C PHE A 318 36.73 19.31 7.77
N ASN A 319 37.28 18.76 8.86
CA ASN A 319 36.74 17.56 9.50
C ASN A 319 35.64 18.01 10.48
N ALA A 320 34.37 17.70 10.18
CA ALA A 320 33.25 18.06 11.04
C ALA A 320 33.22 17.22 12.32
N VAL A 321 33.77 16.01 12.28
CA VAL A 321 33.87 15.09 13.42
C VAL A 321 35.32 14.64 13.60
N SER A 322 35.76 14.50 14.86
CA SER A 322 37.13 14.07 15.18
C SER A 322 37.34 12.56 15.01
N ARG A 323 36.26 11.77 15.09
CA ARG A 323 36.26 10.30 14.90
C ARG A 323 35.06 9.89 14.04
N PRO A 324 35.14 8.77 13.31
CA PRO A 324 33.98 8.22 12.60
C PRO A 324 32.83 7.94 13.58
N LEU A 325 31.62 8.30 13.19
CA LEU A 325 30.40 7.98 13.92
C LEU A 325 30.00 6.53 13.61
N THR A 326 29.44 5.85 14.61
CA THR A 326 28.90 4.50 14.50
C THR A 326 27.43 4.48 14.92
N LEU A 327 26.69 3.46 14.48
CA LEU A 327 25.36 3.22 15.01
C LEU A 327 25.44 2.91 16.52
N PRO A 328 24.51 3.44 17.34
CA PRO A 328 24.47 3.09 18.76
C PRO A 328 24.24 1.59 18.99
N THR A 329 24.66 1.12 20.16
CA THR A 329 24.60 -0.30 20.54
C THR A 329 23.17 -0.85 20.41
N GLY A 330 23.01 -1.98 19.71
CA GLY A 330 21.71 -2.61 19.48
C GLY A 330 20.98 -2.18 18.20
N MET A 331 21.26 -0.98 17.66
CA MET A 331 20.60 -0.48 16.43
C MET A 331 21.26 -0.94 15.13
N GLY A 332 22.47 -1.50 15.19
CA GLY A 332 23.23 -1.91 14.00
C GLY A 332 23.02 -3.36 13.54
N VAL A 333 22.16 -4.13 14.21
CA VAL A 333 21.98 -5.56 13.89
C VAL A 333 21.29 -5.70 12.53
N GLY A 334 21.91 -6.42 11.59
CA GLY A 334 21.34 -6.66 10.25
C GLY A 334 21.46 -5.48 9.28
N VAL A 335 21.97 -4.33 9.71
CA VAL A 335 22.13 -3.14 8.87
C VAL A 335 23.26 -3.33 7.87
N GLY A 336 22.90 -3.23 6.60
CA GLY A 336 23.80 -3.36 5.46
C GLY A 336 24.48 -2.05 5.03
N ALA A 337 25.12 -2.07 3.87
CA ALA A 337 25.83 -0.91 3.32
C ALA A 337 24.84 0.18 2.89
N VAL A 338 25.24 1.45 3.09
CA VAL A 338 24.46 2.60 2.61
C VAL A 338 24.53 2.65 1.08
N THR A 339 23.39 2.80 0.43
CA THR A 339 23.24 2.83 -1.03
C THR A 339 22.77 4.18 -1.54
N CYS A 340 22.03 4.91 -0.71
CA CYS A 340 21.36 6.14 -1.09
C CYS A 340 21.08 7.02 0.12
N SER A 341 20.68 8.27 -0.14
CA SER A 341 20.37 9.22 0.91
C SER A 341 19.36 10.26 0.44
N ALA A 342 18.68 10.88 1.41
CA ALA A 342 17.79 11.99 1.16
C ALA A 342 17.79 12.98 2.33
N VAL A 343 17.66 14.27 2.01
CA VAL A 343 17.41 15.34 2.98
C VAL A 343 15.99 15.84 2.73
N LEU A 344 15.18 15.89 3.77
CA LEU A 344 13.79 16.32 3.70
C LEU A 344 13.69 17.72 4.34
N PRO A 345 13.60 18.81 3.55
CA PRO A 345 13.67 20.18 4.09
C PRO A 345 12.58 20.50 5.13
N ALA A 346 11.39 19.91 4.97
CA ALA A 346 10.26 20.11 5.87
C ALA A 346 10.49 19.52 7.28
N VAL A 347 11.31 18.46 7.37
CA VAL A 347 11.65 17.83 8.66
C VAL A 347 13.05 18.29 9.06
N LYS A 348 13.09 19.40 9.80
CA LYS A 348 14.34 20.07 10.19
C LYS A 348 15.31 19.09 10.84
N ASP A 349 16.58 19.28 10.50
CA ASP A 349 17.70 18.56 11.09
C ASP A 349 17.64 17.02 10.94
N ARG A 350 16.99 16.50 9.89
CA ARG A 350 17.00 15.06 9.61
C ARG A 350 17.65 14.71 8.28
N PHE A 351 18.48 13.69 8.31
CA PHE A 351 19.14 13.10 7.17
C PHE A 351 18.90 11.60 7.13
N PHE A 352 18.39 11.12 5.99
CA PHE A 352 17.98 9.73 5.81
C PHE A 352 19.02 9.01 4.97
N LEU A 353 19.49 7.86 5.44
CA LEU A 353 20.36 6.95 4.72
C LEU A 353 19.62 5.65 4.46
N GLY A 354 19.53 5.24 3.19
CA GLY A 354 18.95 3.96 2.79
C GLY A 354 20.02 2.89 2.64
N HIS A 355 19.68 1.65 2.99
CA HIS A 355 20.63 0.53 3.05
C HIS A 355 20.26 -0.61 2.09
N ASP A 356 21.28 -1.35 1.63
CA ASP A 356 21.11 -2.55 0.78
C ASP A 356 20.43 -3.75 1.47
N SER A 357 20.19 -3.61 2.77
CA SER A 357 19.47 -4.53 3.66
C SER A 357 17.99 -4.17 3.83
N GLY A 358 17.51 -3.11 3.18
CA GLY A 358 16.12 -2.62 3.33
C GLY A 358 15.87 -1.73 4.55
N HIS A 359 16.94 -1.45 5.33
CA HIS A 359 16.89 -0.52 6.45
C HIS A 359 16.99 0.94 6.00
N ILE A 360 16.44 1.83 6.81
CA ILE A 360 16.78 3.25 6.84
C ILE A 360 17.48 3.57 8.16
N SER A 361 18.46 4.46 8.13
CA SER A 361 18.97 5.12 9.34
C SER A 361 18.72 6.62 9.26
N ILE A 362 18.16 7.18 10.33
CA ILE A 362 17.78 8.59 10.45
C ILE A 362 18.80 9.27 11.34
N TRP A 363 19.37 10.38 10.86
CA TRP A 363 20.47 11.10 11.52
C TRP A 363 20.12 12.57 11.74
N SER A 364 20.61 13.14 12.82
CA SER A 364 20.68 14.59 13.02
C SER A 364 21.92 15.16 12.33
N ILE A 365 21.73 16.18 11.50
CA ILE A 365 22.83 16.85 10.78
C ILE A 365 23.62 17.73 11.76
N SER A 366 22.92 18.49 12.59
CA SER A 366 23.48 19.45 13.54
C SER A 366 24.18 18.75 14.71
N GLN A 367 23.58 17.67 15.25
CA GLN A 367 24.16 16.89 16.34
C GLN A 367 25.15 15.84 15.84
N CYS A 368 25.16 15.55 14.53
CA CYS A 368 25.98 14.49 13.94
C CYS A 368 25.77 13.15 14.68
N ALA A 369 24.51 12.76 14.86
CA ALA A 369 24.11 11.59 15.66
C ALA A 369 23.01 10.79 14.98
N CYS A 370 23.04 9.46 15.12
CA CYS A 370 21.97 8.59 14.65
C CYS A 370 20.80 8.65 15.65
N LEU A 371 19.61 8.96 15.14
CA LEU A 371 18.37 9.10 15.90
C LEU A 371 17.60 7.77 15.97
N SER A 372 17.45 7.08 14.83
CA SER A 372 16.79 5.78 14.75
C SER A 372 17.28 4.96 13.55
N VAL A 373 17.04 3.65 13.62
CA VAL A 373 17.23 2.71 12.51
C VAL A 373 15.99 1.84 12.41
N GLU A 374 15.43 1.73 11.21
CA GLU A 374 14.16 1.05 10.98
C GLU A 374 14.27 0.15 9.75
N GLN A 375 13.84 -1.11 9.84
CA GLN A 375 13.74 -1.99 8.67
C GLN A 375 12.40 -1.76 7.98
N VAL A 376 12.41 -0.93 6.93
CA VAL A 376 11.20 -0.54 6.20
C VAL A 376 10.86 -1.58 5.15
N PHE A 377 11.88 -2.11 4.48
CA PHE A 377 11.73 -3.04 3.36
C PHE A 377 12.45 -4.36 3.60
N SER A 378 11.89 -5.42 3.03
CA SER A 378 12.52 -6.74 2.91
C SER A 378 13.49 -6.83 1.72
N THR A 379 13.32 -5.93 0.76
CA THR A 379 14.22 -5.74 -0.39
C THR A 379 15.15 -4.55 -0.19
N ALA A 380 16.23 -4.51 -0.95
CA ALA A 380 17.22 -3.44 -0.83
C ALA A 380 16.67 -2.10 -1.33
N ILE A 381 16.94 -1.05 -0.56
CA ILE A 381 16.75 0.33 -1.01
C ILE A 381 17.93 0.65 -1.92
N THR A 382 17.68 1.01 -3.18
CA THR A 382 18.72 1.26 -4.18
C THR A 382 18.85 2.74 -4.51
N SER A 383 17.77 3.50 -4.36
CA SER A 383 17.79 4.96 -4.55
C SER A 383 16.75 5.64 -3.66
N MET A 384 16.97 6.91 -3.35
CA MET A 384 16.05 7.71 -2.54
C MET A 384 16.01 9.16 -3.03
N ALA A 385 14.85 9.79 -2.87
CA ALA A 385 14.65 11.22 -3.08
C ALA A 385 13.64 11.76 -2.07
N ALA A 386 13.62 13.08 -1.86
CA ALA A 386 12.78 13.73 -0.87
C ALA A 386 12.19 15.02 -1.44
N VAL A 387 10.87 15.17 -1.41
CA VAL A 387 10.15 16.35 -1.92
C VAL A 387 9.13 16.79 -0.87
N HIS A 388 9.27 18.01 -0.36
CA HIS A 388 8.48 18.53 0.76
C HIS A 388 8.48 17.57 1.97
N THR A 389 7.34 16.96 2.30
CA THR A 389 7.13 15.97 3.38
C THR A 389 7.19 14.52 2.89
N LEU A 390 7.40 14.29 1.59
CA LEU A 390 7.36 12.99 0.94
C LEU A 390 8.76 12.40 0.75
N LEU A 391 8.97 11.19 1.25
CA LEU A 391 10.18 10.41 1.08
C LEU A 391 9.93 9.28 0.06
N TRP A 392 10.69 9.32 -1.04
CA TRP A 392 10.57 8.40 -2.17
C TRP A 392 11.69 7.36 -2.12
N PHE A 393 11.32 6.09 -2.23
CA PHE A 393 12.22 4.94 -2.23
C PHE A 393 12.15 4.23 -3.57
N GLY A 394 13.31 4.02 -4.19
CA GLY A 394 13.49 3.11 -5.31
C GLY A 394 14.08 1.80 -4.80
N LEU A 395 13.45 0.68 -5.17
CA LEU A 395 13.77 -0.64 -4.65
C LEU A 395 14.42 -1.54 -5.70
N ARG A 396 15.12 -2.59 -5.23
CA ARG A 396 15.82 -3.56 -6.09
C ARG A 396 14.90 -4.38 -6.99
N ASP A 397 13.64 -4.53 -6.62
CA ASP A 397 12.62 -5.27 -7.38
C ASP A 397 11.90 -4.37 -8.41
N GLY A 398 12.29 -3.10 -8.55
CA GLY A 398 11.73 -2.16 -9.52
C GLY A 398 10.52 -1.37 -9.02
N HIS A 399 10.10 -1.56 -7.77
CA HIS A 399 9.06 -0.74 -7.16
C HIS A 399 9.57 0.65 -6.76
N ILE A 400 8.68 1.64 -6.86
CA ILE A 400 8.82 2.90 -6.14
C ILE A 400 7.75 2.97 -5.06
N ARG A 401 8.16 3.35 -3.85
CA ARG A 401 7.31 3.53 -2.67
C ARG A 401 7.48 4.96 -2.15
N VAL A 402 6.40 5.59 -1.72
CA VAL A 402 6.40 6.97 -1.20
C VAL A 402 5.75 7.00 0.17
N TYR A 403 6.47 7.57 1.13
CA TYR A 403 6.04 7.71 2.51
C TYR A 403 5.87 9.19 2.84
N SER A 404 4.75 9.54 3.48
CA SER A 404 4.60 10.84 4.15
C SER A 404 5.30 10.80 5.49
N MET A 405 6.00 11.88 5.82
CA MET A 405 6.69 12.09 7.10
C MET A 405 5.97 13.12 7.97
N GLU A 406 4.71 13.40 7.70
CA GLU A 406 3.89 14.31 8.52
C GLU A 406 3.72 13.74 9.94
N ALA A 407 3.74 14.62 10.95
CA ALA A 407 3.64 14.27 12.37
C ALA A 407 4.71 13.31 12.94
N ASN A 408 5.84 13.11 12.24
CA ASN A 408 6.91 12.14 12.56
C ASN A 408 6.53 10.65 12.39
N ASP A 409 5.38 10.33 11.80
CA ASP A 409 5.00 8.95 11.49
C ASP A 409 5.36 8.62 10.03
N MET A 410 5.94 7.44 9.78
CA MET A 410 6.21 6.94 8.43
C MET A 410 4.99 6.22 7.88
N VAL A 411 4.16 6.94 7.12
CA VAL A 411 2.95 6.36 6.51
C VAL A 411 3.14 6.23 5.00
N GLU A 412 3.01 5.01 4.47
CA GLU A 412 3.01 4.81 3.01
C GLU A 412 1.78 5.48 2.40
N VAL A 413 2.02 6.40 1.45
CA VAL A 413 0.97 7.09 0.71
C VAL A 413 0.86 6.58 -0.73
N LYS A 414 1.88 5.91 -1.25
CA LYS A 414 1.91 5.43 -2.64
C LYS A 414 2.90 4.30 -2.87
N GLY A 415 2.56 3.36 -3.75
CA GLY A 415 3.49 2.30 -4.17
C GLY A 415 3.12 1.68 -5.51
N TRP A 416 4.03 1.63 -6.48
CA TRP A 416 3.78 1.02 -7.80
C TRP A 416 5.03 0.37 -8.38
N GLN A 417 4.84 -0.58 -9.28
CA GLN A 417 5.92 -1.14 -10.10
C GLN A 417 6.31 -0.10 -11.16
N ALA A 418 7.41 0.62 -10.91
CA ALA A 418 7.88 1.70 -11.78
C ALA A 418 8.74 1.17 -12.94
N HIS A 419 9.55 0.15 -12.66
CA HIS A 419 10.50 -0.46 -13.58
C HIS A 419 10.38 -1.98 -13.57
N ARG A 420 10.78 -2.66 -14.64
CA ARG A 420 10.83 -4.13 -14.64
C ARG A 420 11.95 -4.66 -13.75
N ASP A 421 13.04 -3.92 -13.69
CA ASP A 421 14.28 -4.24 -12.97
C ASP A 421 14.56 -3.14 -11.92
N ALA A 422 15.60 -3.30 -11.09
CA ALA A 422 15.94 -2.40 -9.98
C ALA A 422 15.89 -0.89 -10.32
N VAL A 423 15.37 -0.06 -9.41
CA VAL A 423 15.40 1.40 -9.53
C VAL A 423 16.78 1.93 -9.15
N VAL A 424 17.63 2.22 -10.15
CA VAL A 424 19.04 2.55 -9.96
C VAL A 424 19.25 3.99 -9.51
N GLN A 425 18.46 4.94 -10.02
CA GLN A 425 18.57 6.35 -9.67
C GLN A 425 17.19 6.95 -9.44
N LEU A 426 17.07 7.75 -8.36
CA LEU A 426 16.02 8.73 -8.18
C LEU A 426 16.69 10.11 -8.14
N ARG A 427 16.21 11.02 -8.97
CA ARG A 427 16.69 12.39 -9.09
C ARG A 427 15.51 13.33 -8.92
N LYS A 428 15.70 14.37 -8.14
CA LYS A 428 14.77 15.48 -8.02
C LYS A 428 15.42 16.72 -8.58
N ASP A 429 14.62 17.57 -9.20
CA ASP A 429 15.10 18.91 -9.54
C ASP A 429 15.30 19.70 -8.24
N ARG A 430 16.55 20.09 -7.98
CA ARG A 430 16.88 20.95 -6.85
C ARG A 430 16.78 22.41 -7.26
N TYR A 431 17.21 22.79 -8.45
CA TYR A 431 17.55 24.18 -8.73
C TYR A 431 16.79 24.81 -9.90
N GLY A 432 16.10 24.01 -10.72
CA GLY A 432 15.40 24.44 -11.93
C GLY A 432 13.92 24.76 -11.74
N PHE A 433 13.40 24.75 -10.51
CA PHE A 433 12.01 25.13 -10.23
C PHE A 433 11.68 26.57 -10.68
N ARG A 434 12.66 27.49 -10.70
CA ARG A 434 12.49 28.85 -11.23
C ARG A 434 12.36 28.88 -12.76
N SER A 435 12.99 27.93 -13.48
CA SER A 435 12.93 27.86 -14.95
C SER A 435 11.64 27.25 -15.47
N THR A 436 10.91 26.50 -14.64
CA THR A 436 9.63 25.91 -15.01
C THR A 436 8.64 26.02 -13.84
N PRO A 437 8.10 27.23 -13.57
CA PRO A 437 7.16 27.44 -12.49
C PRO A 437 5.97 26.49 -12.65
N GLY A 438 5.60 25.81 -11.56
CA GLY A 438 4.46 24.89 -11.61
C GLY A 438 4.78 23.46 -12.07
N LEU A 439 6.04 23.02 -12.17
CA LEU A 439 6.37 21.60 -12.32
C LEU A 439 7.39 21.13 -11.26
N LEU A 440 6.96 20.30 -10.30
CA LEU A 440 7.86 19.55 -9.41
C LEU A 440 7.85 18.10 -9.87
N GLN A 441 9.03 17.55 -10.11
CA GLN A 441 9.19 16.26 -10.75
C GLN A 441 10.31 15.45 -10.11
N ILE A 442 10.12 14.13 -10.13
CA ILE A 442 11.16 13.16 -9.81
C ILE A 442 11.40 12.32 -11.06
N MET A 443 12.67 12.15 -11.41
CA MET A 443 13.10 11.24 -12.45
C MET A 443 13.58 9.93 -11.80
N SER A 444 13.05 8.81 -12.27
CA SER A 444 13.60 7.49 -11.97
C SER A 444 14.32 6.91 -13.17
N VAL A 445 15.39 6.14 -12.92
CA VAL A 445 16.13 5.39 -13.93
C VAL A 445 16.26 3.95 -13.46
N GLY A 446 15.79 3.01 -14.27
CA GLY A 446 15.83 1.59 -13.96
C GLY A 446 16.99 0.85 -14.62
N ALA A 447 17.33 -0.31 -14.07
CA ALA A 447 18.24 -1.27 -14.68
C ALA A 447 17.67 -1.89 -15.97
N ASP A 448 16.38 -1.66 -16.24
CA ASP A 448 15.69 -1.98 -17.49
C ASP A 448 16.01 -1.00 -18.63
N ASN A 449 16.88 -0.02 -18.37
CA ASN A 449 17.32 1.03 -19.29
C ASN A 449 16.18 1.97 -19.72
N VAL A 450 15.22 2.21 -18.83
CA VAL A 450 14.17 3.20 -19.01
C VAL A 450 14.30 4.30 -17.96
N ALA A 451 14.05 5.54 -18.37
CA ALA A 451 13.83 6.65 -17.45
C ALA A 451 12.37 7.12 -17.52
N TYR A 452 11.79 7.41 -16.36
CA TYR A 452 10.44 7.94 -16.23
C TYR A 452 10.47 9.24 -15.42
N ILE A 453 9.56 10.16 -15.75
CA ILE A 453 9.37 11.40 -15.01
C ILE A 453 8.00 11.37 -14.34
N TRP A 454 7.98 11.59 -13.02
CA TRP A 454 6.82 11.48 -12.16
C TRP A 454 6.40 12.84 -11.61
N ASP A 455 5.12 13.00 -11.32
CA ASP A 455 4.62 14.12 -10.51
C ASP A 455 5.11 13.95 -9.07
N ALA A 456 6.00 14.82 -8.63
CA ALA A 456 6.59 14.73 -7.31
C ALA A 456 5.66 15.18 -6.18
N MET A 457 4.58 15.91 -6.50
CA MET A 457 3.61 16.39 -5.52
C MET A 457 2.48 15.41 -5.26
N LEU A 458 2.35 14.35 -6.07
CA LEU A 458 1.21 13.43 -6.00
C LEU A 458 -0.13 14.19 -6.11
N THR A 459 -0.24 15.08 -7.11
CA THR A 459 -1.35 16.03 -7.26
C THR A 459 -2.71 15.32 -7.31
N ASP A 460 -2.79 14.22 -8.06
CA ASP A 460 -4.01 13.41 -8.17
C ASP A 460 -4.40 12.80 -6.82
N GLU A 461 -3.43 12.29 -6.05
CA GLU A 461 -3.67 11.70 -4.73
C GLU A 461 -4.15 12.76 -3.73
N TRP A 462 -3.49 13.92 -3.72
CA TRP A 462 -3.88 15.04 -2.87
C TRP A 462 -5.31 15.47 -3.20
N PHE A 463 -5.61 15.67 -4.49
CA PHE A 463 -6.92 16.13 -4.93
C PHE A 463 -8.02 15.14 -4.54
N GLN A 464 -7.79 13.84 -4.74
CA GLN A 464 -8.78 12.83 -4.37
C GLN A 464 -8.98 12.69 -2.87
N SER A 465 -7.90 12.77 -2.09
CA SER A 465 -7.98 12.77 -0.63
C SER A 465 -8.83 13.95 -0.14
N GLU A 466 -8.61 15.14 -0.66
CA GLU A 466 -9.40 16.33 -0.32
C GLU A 466 -10.85 16.24 -0.83
N MET A 467 -11.06 15.71 -2.04
CA MET A 467 -12.41 15.45 -2.56
C MET A 467 -13.17 14.47 -1.67
N GLN A 468 -12.53 13.40 -1.19
CA GLN A 468 -13.14 12.42 -0.27
C GLN A 468 -13.54 13.07 1.06
N LYS A 469 -12.68 13.93 1.63
CA LYS A 469 -13.00 14.68 2.86
C LYS A 469 -14.21 15.60 2.68
N ARG A 470 -14.41 16.17 1.49
CA ARG A 470 -15.53 17.05 1.15
C ARG A 470 -16.72 16.35 0.50
N MET A 471 -16.66 15.03 0.33
CA MET A 471 -17.72 14.23 -0.30
C MET A 471 -19.13 14.47 0.28
N PRO A 472 -19.30 14.66 1.61
CA PRO A 472 -20.61 14.96 2.18
C PRO A 472 -21.25 16.27 1.70
N GLN A 473 -20.45 17.22 1.19
CA GLN A 473 -20.93 18.52 0.71
C GLN A 473 -21.46 18.45 -0.74
N CYS A 474 -21.08 17.41 -1.50
CA CYS A 474 -21.49 17.20 -2.88
C CYS A 474 -22.22 15.88 -3.12
N SER A 475 -22.75 15.24 -2.07
CA SER A 475 -23.42 13.94 -2.18
C SER A 475 -24.73 13.92 -1.42
N THR A 476 -25.73 13.28 -2.02
CA THR A 476 -26.90 12.76 -1.31
C THR A 476 -26.62 11.31 -0.90
N TYR A 477 -27.39 10.81 0.06
CA TYR A 477 -27.18 9.48 0.60
C TYR A 477 -28.49 8.72 0.77
N ARG A 478 -28.43 7.41 0.59
CA ARG A 478 -29.53 6.50 0.92
C ARG A 478 -29.03 5.32 1.74
N LEU A 479 -29.92 4.78 2.56
CA LEU A 479 -29.67 3.49 3.21
C LEU A 479 -29.95 2.36 2.22
N VAL A 480 -29.05 1.38 2.19
CA VAL A 480 -29.16 0.16 1.38
C VAL A 480 -29.07 -1.02 2.34
N ARG A 481 -30.12 -1.85 2.36
CA ARG A 481 -30.19 -3.08 3.16
C ARG A 481 -29.65 -4.25 2.35
N ILE A 482 -28.75 -5.03 2.94
CA ILE A 482 -28.09 -6.15 2.26
C ILE A 482 -28.30 -7.41 3.09
N LEU A 483 -28.69 -8.51 2.45
CA LEU A 483 -28.67 -9.84 3.04
C LEU A 483 -27.54 -10.65 2.38
N GLN A 484 -26.56 -11.08 3.17
CA GLN A 484 -25.53 -12.04 2.76
C GLN A 484 -25.85 -13.41 3.35
N LEU A 485 -25.88 -14.44 2.51
CA LEU A 485 -26.06 -15.84 2.90
C LEU A 485 -24.85 -16.65 2.43
N THR A 486 -24.31 -17.49 3.30
CA THR A 486 -23.34 -18.53 2.94
C THR A 486 -23.83 -19.92 3.33
N TYR A 487 -23.62 -20.92 2.48
CA TYR A 487 -23.94 -22.31 2.79
C TYR A 487 -23.09 -23.31 1.99
N ASN A 488 -22.23 -24.07 2.67
CA ASN A 488 -21.64 -25.27 2.09
C ASN A 488 -22.73 -26.35 2.01
N ILE A 489 -23.19 -26.66 0.81
CA ILE A 489 -24.34 -27.54 0.60
C ILE A 489 -23.97 -29.03 0.54
N GLY A 490 -22.67 -29.38 0.61
CA GLY A 490 -22.21 -30.77 0.59
C GLY A 490 -22.69 -31.57 -0.62
N ALA A 491 -22.76 -30.94 -1.78
CA ALA A 491 -23.26 -31.46 -3.06
C ALA A 491 -24.73 -31.90 -3.05
N ALA A 492 -25.53 -31.48 -2.07
CA ALA A 492 -26.95 -31.77 -2.03
C ALA A 492 -27.68 -31.06 -3.20
N PRO A 493 -28.52 -31.75 -3.99
CA PRO A 493 -29.39 -31.10 -4.95
C PRO A 493 -30.55 -30.38 -4.23
N PRO A 494 -31.22 -29.40 -4.87
CA PRO A 494 -32.40 -28.75 -4.29
C PRO A 494 -33.52 -29.72 -3.90
N ALA A 495 -33.63 -30.85 -4.60
CA ALA A 495 -34.59 -31.91 -4.29
C ALA A 495 -34.38 -32.55 -2.91
N SER A 496 -33.16 -32.52 -2.36
CA SER A 496 -32.90 -33.01 -1.01
C SER A 496 -33.55 -32.17 0.08
N MET A 497 -34.07 -30.98 -0.25
CA MET A 497 -34.80 -30.15 0.70
C MET A 497 -36.19 -30.68 1.03
N PHE A 498 -36.76 -31.57 0.21
CA PHE A 498 -38.08 -32.14 0.46
C PHE A 498 -38.05 -33.14 1.64
N GLY A 499 -39.10 -33.13 2.46
CA GLY A 499 -39.31 -34.09 3.55
C GLY A 499 -39.34 -33.46 4.94
N ALA A 500 -38.35 -32.63 5.29
CA ALA A 500 -38.31 -31.92 6.58
C ALA A 500 -38.65 -30.43 6.40
N VAL A 501 -39.59 -29.91 7.19
CA VAL A 501 -40.03 -28.50 7.12
C VAL A 501 -38.85 -27.53 7.26
N GLU A 502 -37.93 -27.84 8.19
CA GLU A 502 -36.73 -27.03 8.42
C GLU A 502 -35.87 -26.87 7.17
N ASN A 503 -35.79 -27.90 6.33
CA ASN A 503 -35.04 -27.89 5.07
C ASN A 503 -35.83 -27.23 3.94
N MET A 504 -37.14 -27.50 3.85
CA MET A 504 -38.02 -26.96 2.81
C MET A 504 -38.13 -25.43 2.88
N GLU A 505 -38.14 -24.89 4.10
CA GLU A 505 -38.37 -23.47 4.36
C GLU A 505 -37.10 -22.68 4.68
N VAL A 506 -35.91 -23.30 4.74
CA VAL A 506 -34.69 -22.64 5.24
C VAL A 506 -34.42 -21.29 4.56
N PHE A 507 -34.43 -21.24 3.23
CA PHE A 507 -34.23 -19.99 2.49
C PHE A 507 -35.39 -19.01 2.68
N GLN A 508 -36.62 -19.49 2.81
CA GLN A 508 -37.76 -18.62 3.07
C GLN A 508 -37.63 -17.94 4.44
N ARG A 509 -37.23 -18.70 5.46
CA ARG A 509 -36.99 -18.19 6.82
C ARG A 509 -35.83 -17.20 6.85
N ILE A 510 -34.74 -17.49 6.14
CA ILE A 510 -33.61 -16.56 5.98
C ILE A 510 -34.09 -15.23 5.36
N LEU A 511 -34.78 -15.29 4.23
CA LEU A 511 -35.27 -14.09 3.53
C LEU A 511 -36.25 -13.30 4.39
N ARG A 512 -37.25 -13.95 5.01
CA ARG A 512 -38.21 -13.31 5.92
C ARG A 512 -37.52 -12.66 7.12
N SER A 513 -36.45 -13.27 7.64
CA SER A 513 -35.70 -12.68 8.77
C SER A 513 -34.99 -11.39 8.39
N ALA A 514 -34.62 -11.20 7.13
CA ALA A 514 -34.02 -9.95 6.64
C ALA A 514 -35.05 -8.84 6.40
N CYS A 515 -36.32 -9.22 6.19
CA CYS A 515 -37.44 -8.28 6.11
C CYS A 515 -37.86 -7.72 7.47
N ASN A 516 -37.53 -8.42 8.57
CA ASN A 516 -37.88 -8.04 9.94
C ASN A 516 -36.60 -7.60 10.70
N GLY A 517 -36.14 -6.37 10.49
CA GLY A 517 -34.87 -5.89 11.07
C GLY A 517 -35.01 -4.64 11.94
N ALA A 518 -34.38 -4.69 13.12
CA ALA A 518 -34.40 -3.74 14.23
C ALA A 518 -34.23 -2.25 13.89
N THR A 519 -34.86 -1.42 14.74
CA THR A 519 -34.88 0.05 14.72
C THR A 519 -33.53 0.64 15.15
N GLY A 520 -32.88 1.38 14.25
CA GLY A 520 -31.80 2.32 14.59
C GLY A 520 -32.33 3.75 14.76
N PRO A 521 -31.50 4.71 15.23
CA PRO A 521 -31.90 6.10 15.47
C PRO A 521 -32.32 6.85 14.19
N ASP A 522 -31.87 6.38 13.03
CA ASP A 522 -32.36 6.82 11.72
C ASP A 522 -33.47 5.85 11.29
N TYR A 523 -34.72 6.32 11.27
CA TYR A 523 -35.94 5.56 10.99
C TYR A 523 -35.79 4.58 9.81
N ILE A 524 -35.69 3.28 10.09
CA ILE A 524 -35.81 2.21 9.09
C ILE A 524 -37.18 1.58 9.28
N ASP A 525 -37.95 1.47 8.20
CA ASP A 525 -39.21 0.72 8.20
C ASP A 525 -38.92 -0.73 8.66
N PRO A 526 -39.46 -1.15 9.83
CA PRO A 526 -39.20 -2.47 10.40
C PRO A 526 -39.73 -3.62 9.52
N ASN A 527 -40.52 -3.32 8.48
CA ASN A 527 -41.02 -4.26 7.48
C ASN A 527 -40.28 -4.17 6.12
N ALA A 528 -39.19 -3.41 6.02
CA ALA A 528 -38.48 -3.22 4.75
C ALA A 528 -37.65 -4.45 4.35
N SER A 529 -37.96 -5.01 3.17
CA SER A 529 -37.18 -6.06 2.53
C SER A 529 -35.78 -5.57 2.11
N PRO A 530 -34.77 -6.45 2.07
CA PRO A 530 -33.40 -6.09 1.71
C PRO A 530 -33.29 -5.57 0.27
N ASP A 531 -32.53 -4.54 0.00
CA ASP A 531 -32.32 -4.01 -1.36
C ASP A 531 -31.45 -4.92 -2.23
N ILE A 532 -30.50 -5.61 -1.60
CA ILE A 532 -29.57 -6.55 -2.23
C ILE A 532 -29.61 -7.87 -1.45
N VAL A 533 -29.69 -8.99 -2.15
CA VAL A 533 -29.58 -10.34 -1.57
C VAL A 533 -28.47 -11.09 -2.28
N VAL A 534 -27.52 -11.62 -1.52
CA VAL A 534 -26.38 -12.37 -2.01
C VAL A 534 -26.42 -13.77 -1.44
N CYS A 535 -26.45 -14.78 -2.31
CA CYS A 535 -26.39 -16.18 -1.92
C CYS A 535 -25.07 -16.79 -2.41
N SER A 536 -24.25 -17.23 -1.46
CA SER A 536 -22.94 -17.83 -1.69
C SER A 536 -22.97 -19.29 -1.27
N LEU A 537 -22.97 -20.21 -2.24
CA LEU A 537 -22.95 -21.65 -1.98
C LEU A 537 -21.56 -22.23 -2.24
N GLN A 538 -21.15 -23.21 -1.42
CA GLN A 538 -19.94 -24.01 -1.59
C GLN A 538 -20.29 -25.48 -1.70
N GLU A 539 -19.39 -26.27 -2.29
CA GLU A 539 -19.61 -27.67 -2.65
C GLU A 539 -20.94 -27.91 -3.36
N VAL A 540 -21.28 -27.07 -4.35
CA VAL A 540 -22.46 -27.35 -5.18
C VAL A 540 -22.31 -28.68 -5.94
N ILE A 541 -21.08 -29.16 -6.08
CA ILE A 541 -20.69 -30.40 -6.76
C ILE A 541 -19.79 -31.21 -5.83
N ALA A 542 -19.92 -32.54 -5.86
CA ALA A 542 -19.18 -33.44 -4.99
C ALA A 542 -17.66 -33.34 -5.24
N LEU A 543 -16.87 -33.17 -4.17
CA LEU A 543 -15.42 -33.02 -4.27
C LEU A 543 -14.72 -34.27 -4.83
N ASP A 544 -15.24 -35.48 -4.61
CA ASP A 544 -14.63 -36.71 -5.14
C ASP A 544 -14.69 -36.78 -6.68
N ASP A 545 -15.79 -36.30 -7.27
CA ASP A 545 -15.91 -36.12 -8.72
C ASP A 545 -14.92 -35.08 -9.26
N THR A 546 -14.53 -34.11 -8.43
CA THR A 546 -13.52 -33.11 -8.79
C THR A 546 -12.10 -33.66 -8.81
N ARG A 547 -11.76 -34.73 -8.08
CA ARG A 547 -10.42 -35.35 -8.14
C ARG A 547 -10.19 -36.07 -9.47
N LEU A 548 -11.24 -36.69 -10.01
CA LEU A 548 -11.27 -37.24 -11.37
C LEU A 548 -11.14 -36.14 -12.44
N THR A 549 -11.75 -34.98 -12.21
CA THR A 549 -11.66 -33.80 -13.09
C THR A 549 -10.28 -33.15 -13.06
N ALA A 550 -9.62 -33.03 -11.89
CA ALA A 550 -8.25 -32.53 -11.77
C ALA A 550 -7.25 -33.38 -12.56
N LYS A 551 -7.36 -34.72 -12.45
CA LYS A 551 -6.54 -35.66 -13.26
C LYS A 551 -6.77 -35.48 -14.77
N ARG A 552 -7.99 -35.19 -15.23
CA ARG A 552 -8.33 -34.95 -16.64
C ARG A 552 -7.83 -33.60 -17.18
N PHE A 553 -7.78 -32.56 -16.34
CA PHE A 553 -7.21 -31.26 -16.73
C PHE A 553 -5.67 -31.28 -16.78
N LEU A 554 -5.03 -32.08 -15.93
CA LEU A 554 -3.57 -32.28 -15.92
C LEU A 554 -3.08 -33.21 -17.04
N LEU A 555 -3.91 -34.17 -17.49
CA LEU A 555 -3.59 -35.15 -18.53
C LEU A 555 -4.47 -34.90 -19.77
N GLY A 556 -3.95 -34.13 -20.73
CA GLY A 556 -4.71 -33.59 -21.86
C GLY A 556 -5.62 -34.58 -22.65
N LYS A 557 -6.79 -34.06 -23.04
CA LYS A 557 -7.75 -34.50 -24.08
C LYS A 557 -7.89 -36.02 -24.36
N LYS A 558 -8.96 -36.62 -23.81
CA LYS A 558 -9.75 -37.69 -24.50
C LYS A 558 -11.25 -37.35 -24.47
N LYS A 559 -11.86 -37.28 -25.66
CA LYS A 559 -13.07 -36.49 -25.98
C LYS A 559 -14.38 -37.28 -26.11
N ARG A 560 -14.65 -38.32 -25.30
CA ARG A 560 -15.89 -39.11 -25.42
C ARG A 560 -16.72 -39.34 -24.15
N ALA A 561 -16.22 -38.97 -22.96
CA ALA A 561 -16.96 -39.10 -21.69
C ALA A 561 -17.11 -37.76 -20.93
N GLY A 562 -16.91 -36.63 -21.64
CA GLY A 562 -16.89 -35.28 -21.06
C GLY A 562 -18.23 -34.55 -21.08
N SER A 563 -19.11 -34.82 -22.06
CA SER A 563 -20.41 -34.13 -22.18
C SER A 563 -21.30 -34.40 -20.96
N ASP A 564 -21.50 -35.66 -20.60
CA ASP A 564 -22.49 -36.03 -19.59
C ASP A 564 -22.14 -35.51 -18.18
N PHE A 565 -20.85 -35.35 -17.87
CA PHE A 565 -20.43 -34.78 -16.59
C PHE A 565 -20.57 -33.25 -16.59
N ASP A 566 -20.10 -32.58 -17.63
CA ASP A 566 -20.25 -31.13 -17.78
C ASP A 566 -21.75 -30.72 -17.83
N ASP A 567 -22.58 -31.57 -18.44
CA ASP A 567 -24.04 -31.43 -18.48
C ASP A 567 -24.66 -31.61 -17.08
N ARG A 568 -24.24 -32.60 -16.29
CA ARG A 568 -24.71 -32.80 -14.90
C ARG A 568 -24.31 -31.65 -13.99
N VAL A 569 -23.06 -31.20 -14.09
CA VAL A 569 -22.50 -30.02 -13.40
C VAL A 569 -23.35 -28.80 -13.72
N SER A 570 -23.61 -28.54 -15.01
CA SER A 570 -24.45 -27.44 -15.48
C SER A 570 -25.89 -27.55 -14.98
N ASN A 571 -26.46 -28.76 -14.99
CA ASN A 571 -27.82 -29.02 -14.50
C ASN A 571 -27.97 -28.74 -13.00
N GLN A 572 -26.96 -29.09 -12.17
CA GLN A 572 -27.02 -28.83 -10.73
C GLN A 572 -26.97 -27.34 -10.41
N TYR A 573 -26.12 -26.57 -11.09
CA TYR A 573 -26.12 -25.11 -10.97
C TYR A 573 -27.45 -24.50 -11.41
N ARG A 574 -27.99 -24.95 -12.54
CA ARG A 574 -29.29 -24.48 -13.03
C ARG A 574 -30.42 -24.78 -12.06
N ALA A 575 -30.44 -25.98 -11.47
CA ALA A 575 -31.44 -26.35 -10.48
C ALA A 575 -31.37 -25.45 -9.23
N TRP A 576 -30.16 -25.15 -8.76
CA TRP A 576 -29.94 -24.22 -7.64
C TRP A 576 -30.31 -22.78 -7.98
N TYR A 577 -29.99 -22.32 -9.19
CA TYR A 577 -30.44 -21.04 -9.73
C TYR A 577 -31.97 -20.94 -9.72
N ASP A 578 -32.66 -21.89 -10.34
CA ASP A 578 -34.13 -21.92 -10.45
C ASP A 578 -34.79 -21.98 -9.05
N LYS A 579 -34.21 -22.76 -8.14
CA LYS A 579 -34.68 -22.84 -6.74
C LYS A 579 -34.54 -21.51 -6.02
N LEU A 580 -33.39 -20.85 -6.09
CA LEU A 580 -33.18 -19.58 -5.39
C LEU A 580 -34.04 -18.46 -5.99
N VAL A 581 -34.12 -18.38 -7.33
CA VAL A 581 -34.99 -17.42 -8.03
C VAL A 581 -36.46 -17.60 -7.65
N SER A 582 -36.95 -18.85 -7.64
CA SER A 582 -38.34 -19.13 -7.26
C SER A 582 -38.63 -18.77 -5.80
N VAL A 583 -37.70 -19.05 -4.89
CA VAL A 583 -37.87 -18.71 -3.47
C VAL A 583 -37.82 -17.20 -3.22
N VAL A 584 -36.90 -16.47 -3.87
CA VAL A 584 -36.86 -15.00 -3.78
C VAL A 584 -38.17 -14.40 -4.30
N ARG A 585 -38.65 -14.86 -5.47
CA ARG A 585 -39.92 -14.41 -6.04
C ARG A 585 -41.13 -14.72 -5.15
N LEU A 586 -41.11 -15.86 -4.45
CA LEU A 586 -42.20 -16.28 -3.56
C LEU A 586 -42.25 -15.47 -2.26
N VAL A 587 -41.08 -15.11 -1.71
CA VAL A 587 -40.98 -14.55 -0.35
C VAL A 587 -40.89 -13.03 -0.35
N MET A 588 -40.24 -12.44 -1.36
CA MET A 588 -40.08 -11.00 -1.42
C MET A 588 -41.38 -10.28 -1.86
N PRO A 589 -41.59 -9.03 -1.42
CA PRO A 589 -42.83 -8.30 -1.73
C PRO A 589 -43.06 -8.18 -3.24
N PRO A 590 -44.26 -8.52 -3.75
CA PRO A 590 -44.56 -8.44 -5.18
C PRO A 590 -44.55 -7.00 -5.71
N GLU A 591 -44.78 -6.01 -4.85
CA GLU A 591 -44.71 -4.58 -5.18
C GLU A 591 -43.27 -4.08 -5.36
N ALA A 592 -42.29 -4.82 -4.84
CA ALA A 592 -40.86 -4.54 -4.96
C ALA A 592 -40.13 -5.75 -5.57
N PRO A 593 -40.33 -6.03 -6.87
CA PRO A 593 -39.76 -7.21 -7.52
C PRO A 593 -38.23 -7.18 -7.52
N TYR A 594 -37.63 -8.36 -7.60
CA TYR A 594 -36.18 -8.56 -7.63
C TYR A 594 -35.75 -9.13 -8.97
N THR A 595 -34.54 -8.78 -9.38
CA THR A 595 -33.89 -9.30 -10.58
C THR A 595 -32.51 -9.84 -10.22
N VAL A 596 -32.08 -10.90 -10.90
CA VAL A 596 -30.72 -11.40 -10.78
C VAL A 596 -29.78 -10.42 -11.50
N LEU A 597 -28.88 -9.80 -10.74
CA LEU A 597 -27.86 -8.91 -11.29
C LEU A 597 -26.68 -9.71 -11.84
N ASN A 598 -26.16 -10.66 -11.04
CA ASN A 598 -25.07 -11.55 -11.43
C ASN A 598 -25.35 -12.97 -10.92
N SER A 599 -24.92 -13.96 -11.69
CA SER A 599 -24.89 -15.36 -11.26
C SER A 599 -23.65 -16.01 -11.85
N GLU A 600 -22.84 -16.65 -11.03
CA GLU A 600 -21.56 -17.20 -11.45
C GLU A 600 -21.19 -18.47 -10.66
N ASN A 601 -20.43 -19.37 -11.30
CA ASN A 601 -19.97 -20.62 -10.69
C ASN A 601 -18.49 -20.92 -10.95
N MET A 602 -17.87 -21.66 -10.03
CA MET A 602 -16.49 -22.12 -10.15
C MET A 602 -16.32 -23.46 -9.41
N VAL A 603 -16.37 -24.57 -10.17
CA VAL A 603 -16.19 -25.96 -9.69
C VAL A 603 -17.13 -26.36 -8.56
N GLY A 604 -16.87 -25.95 -7.32
CA GLY A 604 -17.76 -26.19 -6.17
C GLY A 604 -18.45 -24.92 -5.66
N LEU A 605 -18.05 -23.73 -6.12
CA LEU A 605 -18.62 -22.46 -5.68
C LEU A 605 -19.74 -22.02 -6.62
N PHE A 606 -20.79 -21.43 -6.07
CA PHE A 606 -21.86 -20.77 -6.80
C PHE A 606 -22.26 -19.47 -6.09
N SER A 607 -22.30 -18.35 -6.79
CA SER A 607 -22.72 -17.06 -6.27
C SER A 607 -23.86 -16.51 -7.11
N ILE A 608 -24.90 -15.99 -6.47
CA ILE A 608 -25.99 -15.29 -7.13
C ILE A 608 -26.38 -14.04 -6.34
N VAL A 609 -26.49 -12.91 -7.05
CA VAL A 609 -26.82 -11.60 -6.51
C VAL A 609 -28.16 -11.16 -7.07
N PHE A 610 -29.12 -10.91 -6.19
CA PHE A 610 -30.40 -10.31 -6.49
C PHE A 610 -30.42 -8.86 -6.04
N VAL A 611 -31.06 -8.00 -6.82
CA VAL A 611 -31.30 -6.60 -6.48
C VAL A 611 -32.77 -6.27 -6.71
N LYS A 612 -33.34 -5.35 -5.93
CA LYS A 612 -34.64 -4.77 -6.26
C LYS A 612 -34.60 -4.17 -7.67
N SER A 613 -35.58 -4.48 -8.51
CA SER A 613 -35.60 -4.04 -9.91
C SER A 613 -35.57 -2.51 -10.06
N ALA A 614 -36.11 -1.78 -9.08
CA ALA A 614 -36.06 -0.32 -9.03
C ALA A 614 -34.63 0.26 -8.93
N LEU A 615 -33.65 -0.53 -8.50
CA LEU A 615 -32.25 -0.11 -8.41
C LEU A 615 -31.48 -0.36 -9.71
N LEU A 616 -31.96 -1.20 -10.62
CA LEU A 616 -31.25 -1.54 -11.86
C LEU A 616 -30.79 -0.33 -12.68
N PRO A 617 -31.62 0.73 -12.89
CA PRO A 617 -31.18 1.90 -13.66
C PRO A 617 -30.05 2.70 -13.01
N ARG A 618 -29.77 2.45 -11.73
CA ARG A 618 -28.74 3.11 -10.92
C ARG A 618 -27.49 2.26 -10.77
N ILE A 619 -27.52 1.02 -11.27
CA ILE A 619 -26.39 0.11 -11.19
C ILE A 619 -25.58 0.17 -12.48
N ARG A 620 -24.25 0.24 -12.33
CA ARG A 620 -23.28 0.15 -13.43
C ARG A 620 -22.14 -0.79 -13.08
N ASP A 621 -21.36 -1.15 -14.09
CA ASP A 621 -20.12 -1.94 -13.98
C ASP A 621 -20.27 -3.29 -13.24
N ALA A 622 -21.45 -3.92 -13.36
CA ALA A 622 -21.74 -5.19 -12.73
C ALA A 622 -20.94 -6.35 -13.36
N THR A 623 -19.98 -6.88 -12.62
CA THR A 623 -18.97 -7.83 -13.11
C THR A 623 -18.70 -8.94 -12.08
N THR A 624 -18.35 -10.14 -12.56
CA THR A 624 -17.92 -11.27 -11.72
C THR A 624 -16.53 -11.77 -12.10
N TYR A 625 -15.76 -12.22 -11.10
CA TYR A 625 -14.40 -12.75 -11.27
C TYR A 625 -14.23 -14.08 -10.54
N LYS A 626 -13.37 -14.95 -11.06
CA LYS A 626 -13.07 -16.28 -10.51
C LYS A 626 -11.60 -16.36 -10.16
N ILE A 627 -11.29 -16.51 -8.87
CA ILE A 627 -9.92 -16.62 -8.37
C ILE A 627 -9.72 -18.05 -7.87
N LYS A 628 -8.80 -18.78 -8.46
CA LYS A 628 -8.50 -20.17 -8.10
C LYS A 628 -7.31 -20.21 -7.15
N THR A 629 -7.41 -20.97 -6.06
CA THR A 629 -6.29 -21.20 -5.13
C THR A 629 -5.90 -22.67 -5.00
N GLY A 630 -6.76 -23.60 -5.42
CA GLY A 630 -6.49 -25.04 -5.36
C GLY A 630 -5.28 -25.46 -6.21
N LEU A 631 -4.47 -26.41 -5.71
CA LEU A 631 -3.25 -26.92 -6.35
C LEU A 631 -2.30 -25.79 -6.82
N GLY A 632 -2.05 -24.79 -5.96
CA GLY A 632 -1.20 -23.64 -6.27
C GLY A 632 -1.79 -22.76 -7.37
N GLY A 633 -3.09 -22.49 -7.30
CA GLY A 633 -3.83 -21.65 -8.26
C GLY A 633 -4.21 -22.32 -9.59
N ARG A 634 -3.87 -23.61 -9.79
CA ARG A 634 -4.14 -24.34 -11.03
C ARG A 634 -5.55 -24.92 -11.10
N TYR A 635 -6.23 -25.07 -9.96
CA TYR A 635 -7.51 -25.75 -9.88
C TYR A 635 -8.56 -24.98 -9.06
N GLY A 636 -9.81 -24.99 -9.54
CA GLY A 636 -10.88 -24.09 -9.04
C GLY A 636 -11.78 -24.66 -7.95
N ASN A 637 -11.46 -25.82 -7.36
CA ASN A 637 -12.25 -26.38 -6.24
C ASN A 637 -12.13 -25.57 -4.94
N LYS A 638 -11.13 -24.69 -4.86
CA LYS A 638 -10.87 -23.74 -3.78
C LYS A 638 -10.55 -22.37 -4.40
N GLY A 639 -10.86 -21.32 -3.67
CA GLY A 639 -10.66 -19.94 -4.08
C GLY A 639 -11.88 -19.06 -3.82
N ALA A 640 -12.15 -18.10 -4.71
CA ALA A 640 -13.25 -17.17 -4.55
C ALA A 640 -14.00 -16.85 -5.86
N ILE A 641 -15.29 -16.57 -5.75
CA ILE A 641 -16.07 -15.83 -6.76
C ILE A 641 -16.29 -14.42 -6.22
N VAL A 642 -15.83 -13.41 -6.95
CA VAL A 642 -16.01 -11.99 -6.60
C VAL A 642 -17.11 -11.41 -7.47
N SER A 643 -18.12 -10.79 -6.88
CA SER A 643 -19.19 -10.06 -7.58
C SER A 643 -19.09 -8.58 -7.22
N ARG A 644 -18.94 -7.71 -8.22
CA ARG A 644 -18.70 -6.27 -8.02
C ARG A 644 -19.63 -5.44 -8.89
N PHE A 645 -20.13 -4.35 -8.35
CA PHE A 645 -20.90 -3.35 -9.11
C PHE A 645 -20.86 -2.00 -8.39
N ILE A 646 -21.32 -0.96 -9.08
CA ILE A 646 -21.52 0.36 -8.50
C ILE A 646 -23.01 0.66 -8.48
N LEU A 647 -23.52 1.04 -7.31
CA LEU A 647 -24.89 1.54 -7.14
C LEU A 647 -24.81 3.05 -6.87
N ASP A 648 -25.39 3.82 -7.79
CA ASP A 648 -25.18 5.27 -7.92
C ASP A 648 -23.68 5.61 -8.03
N ASP A 649 -23.07 6.10 -6.95
CA ASP A 649 -21.65 6.43 -6.86
C ASP A 649 -20.96 5.70 -5.70
N SER A 650 -21.52 4.56 -5.27
CA SER A 650 -20.92 3.67 -4.28
C SER A 650 -20.57 2.30 -4.84
N SER A 651 -19.34 1.85 -4.59
CA SER A 651 -18.85 0.54 -5.05
C SER A 651 -19.09 -0.57 -4.01
N PHE A 652 -19.60 -1.70 -4.50
CA PHE A 652 -19.94 -2.88 -3.72
C PHE A 652 -19.17 -4.09 -4.24
N CYS A 653 -18.58 -4.86 -3.32
CA CYS A 653 -17.82 -6.06 -3.62
C CYS A 653 -18.25 -7.21 -2.68
N PHE A 654 -18.69 -8.33 -3.26
CA PHE A 654 -19.13 -9.52 -2.54
C PHE A 654 -18.28 -10.72 -2.93
N LEU A 655 -17.72 -11.41 -1.95
CA LEU A 655 -16.87 -12.57 -2.17
C LEU A 655 -17.56 -13.83 -1.63
N ASN A 656 -17.70 -14.84 -2.48
CA ASN A 656 -17.97 -16.21 -2.07
C ASN A 656 -16.63 -16.97 -1.99
N CYS A 657 -16.16 -17.31 -0.79
CA CYS A 657 -14.89 -18.00 -0.58
C CYS A 657 -15.07 -19.48 -0.20
N HIS A 658 -14.16 -20.32 -0.68
CA HIS A 658 -13.98 -21.69 -0.20
C HIS A 658 -12.49 -21.97 -0.05
N LEU A 659 -11.97 -21.89 1.18
CA LEU A 659 -10.54 -21.98 1.48
C LEU A 659 -10.08 -23.41 1.78
N ALA A 660 -8.76 -23.63 1.80
CA ALA A 660 -8.15 -24.91 2.11
C ALA A 660 -8.69 -25.58 3.39
N ALA A 661 -9.15 -26.82 3.24
CA ALA A 661 -9.67 -27.63 4.33
C ALA A 661 -8.54 -28.28 5.16
N GLY A 662 -8.87 -28.78 6.35
CA GLY A 662 -7.95 -29.53 7.21
C GLY A 662 -7.58 -28.77 8.48
N GLN A 663 -7.46 -29.51 9.59
CA GLN A 663 -7.26 -28.95 10.93
C GLN A 663 -5.99 -28.09 11.03
N ARG A 664 -4.89 -28.53 10.41
CA ARG A 664 -3.55 -27.89 10.51
C ARG A 664 -3.23 -26.91 9.39
N ASN A 665 -4.11 -26.76 8.41
CA ASN A 665 -3.82 -26.01 7.19
C ASN A 665 -4.06 -24.50 7.32
N VAL A 666 -3.81 -23.92 8.50
CA VAL A 666 -3.99 -22.47 8.76
C VAL A 666 -3.11 -21.65 7.83
N ARG A 667 -1.83 -22.02 7.69
CA ARG A 667 -0.89 -21.34 6.78
C ARG A 667 -1.38 -21.34 5.33
N GLN A 668 -1.93 -22.46 4.86
CA GLN A 668 -2.48 -22.54 3.51
C GLN A 668 -3.75 -21.70 3.36
N ARG A 669 -4.64 -21.65 4.36
CA ARG A 669 -5.79 -20.73 4.34
C ARG A 669 -5.34 -19.27 4.29
N ASN A 670 -4.35 -18.89 5.08
CA ASN A 670 -3.78 -17.54 5.05
C ASN A 670 -3.17 -17.21 3.67
N ALA A 671 -2.51 -18.19 3.04
CA ALA A 671 -1.99 -18.05 1.67
C ALA A 671 -3.12 -17.89 0.65
N ASP A 672 -4.18 -18.71 0.73
CA ASP A 672 -5.37 -18.58 -0.14
C ASP A 672 -5.99 -17.18 0.01
N VAL A 673 -6.12 -16.67 1.24
CA VAL A 673 -6.62 -15.32 1.53
C VAL A 673 -5.74 -14.28 0.84
N ARG A 674 -4.41 -14.36 0.98
CA ARG A 674 -3.49 -13.45 0.32
C ARG A 674 -3.66 -13.46 -1.19
N ASP A 675 -3.68 -14.65 -1.80
CA ASP A 675 -3.80 -14.80 -3.25
C ASP A 675 -5.13 -14.21 -3.76
N ILE A 676 -6.22 -14.33 -2.99
CA ILE A 676 -7.52 -13.72 -3.30
C ILE A 676 -7.46 -12.19 -3.22
N MET A 677 -6.88 -11.64 -2.15
CA MET A 677 -6.87 -10.20 -1.89
C MET A 677 -5.92 -9.43 -2.83
N GLU A 678 -4.81 -10.06 -3.24
CA GLU A 678 -3.81 -9.48 -4.13
C GLU A 678 -4.11 -9.69 -5.62
N HIS A 679 -5.11 -10.52 -5.95
CA HIS A 679 -5.50 -10.77 -7.34
C HIS A 679 -5.96 -9.49 -8.05
N ALA A 680 -5.37 -9.21 -9.21
CA ALA A 680 -5.81 -8.12 -10.07
C ALA A 680 -7.10 -8.51 -10.80
N LEU A 681 -8.17 -7.77 -10.55
CA LEU A 681 -9.47 -7.86 -11.20
C LEU A 681 -9.42 -7.03 -12.50
N SER A 682 -9.75 -7.65 -13.64
CA SER A 682 -9.78 -6.93 -14.92
C SER A 682 -10.88 -5.86 -14.92
N THR A 683 -10.53 -4.60 -15.16
CA THR A 683 -11.49 -3.49 -15.26
C THR A 683 -11.78 -3.20 -16.73
N SER A 684 -13.02 -3.41 -17.19
CA SER A 684 -13.40 -3.24 -18.61
C SER A 684 -13.51 -1.78 -19.05
N LEU A 685 -13.63 -0.82 -18.12
CA LEU A 685 -13.82 0.61 -18.41
C LEU A 685 -13.17 1.44 -17.30
N PHE A 686 -11.90 1.80 -17.46
CA PHE A 686 -11.30 2.82 -16.59
C PHE A 686 -11.92 4.18 -16.91
N ARG A 687 -12.64 4.76 -15.95
CA ARG A 687 -13.04 6.18 -16.01
C ARG A 687 -12.16 6.95 -15.03
N GLN A 688 -11.20 7.69 -15.57
CA GLN A 688 -10.32 8.55 -14.77
C GLN A 688 -11.19 9.52 -13.95
N GLY A 689 -10.95 9.57 -12.63
CA GLY A 689 -11.72 10.42 -11.72
C GLY A 689 -13.06 9.86 -11.25
N ASP A 690 -13.32 8.55 -11.42
CA ASP A 690 -14.48 7.90 -10.82
C ASP A 690 -14.34 7.81 -9.29
N LEU A 691 -15.15 8.61 -8.59
CA LEU A 691 -15.15 8.71 -7.12
C LEU A 691 -15.94 7.57 -6.44
N ALA A 692 -16.40 6.57 -7.20
CA ALA A 692 -17.04 5.39 -6.65
C ALA A 692 -16.07 4.43 -5.95
N TYR A 693 -14.78 4.47 -6.30
CA TYR A 693 -13.73 3.68 -5.65
C TYR A 693 -12.95 4.52 -4.63
N VAL A 694 -12.31 3.84 -3.70
CA VAL A 694 -11.51 4.45 -2.63
C VAL A 694 -10.02 4.33 -2.91
N HIS A 695 -9.19 5.05 -2.17
CA HIS A 695 -7.72 4.94 -2.22
C HIS A 695 -7.10 5.21 -3.60
N ASN A 696 -7.77 6.01 -4.45
CA ASN A 696 -7.41 6.21 -5.86
C ASN A 696 -7.31 4.87 -6.64
N GLY A 697 -8.06 3.87 -6.18
CA GLY A 697 -8.27 2.61 -6.86
C GLY A 697 -9.17 2.80 -8.07
N ASN A 698 -9.19 1.81 -8.94
CA ASN A 698 -10.02 1.79 -10.14
C ASN A 698 -10.93 0.55 -10.20
N GLY A 699 -10.98 -0.20 -9.12
CA GLY A 699 -11.69 -1.48 -9.04
C GLY A 699 -10.85 -2.66 -9.52
N SER A 700 -9.53 -2.49 -9.71
CA SER A 700 -8.62 -3.58 -10.07
C SER A 700 -8.27 -4.46 -8.88
N HIS A 701 -8.59 -4.07 -7.65
CA HIS A 701 -8.45 -4.92 -6.48
C HIS A 701 -9.71 -4.92 -5.62
N VAL A 702 -9.84 -5.97 -4.80
CA VAL A 702 -10.97 -6.11 -3.86
C VAL A 702 -11.07 -4.91 -2.92
N LEU A 703 -9.93 -4.37 -2.50
CA LEU A 703 -9.84 -3.28 -1.52
C LEU A 703 -10.08 -1.88 -2.11
N ASP A 704 -10.25 -1.76 -3.43
CA ASP A 704 -10.63 -0.51 -4.08
C ASP A 704 -12.11 -0.18 -3.85
N SER A 705 -12.91 -1.15 -3.41
CA SER A 705 -14.36 -0.98 -3.20
C SER A 705 -14.68 -0.38 -1.83
N GLU A 706 -15.68 0.50 -1.77
CA GLU A 706 -16.13 1.15 -0.53
C GLU A 706 -16.69 0.15 0.47
N PHE A 707 -17.47 -0.81 -0.01
CA PHE A 707 -18.11 -1.84 0.79
C PHE A 707 -17.69 -3.22 0.28
N CYS A 708 -17.05 -3.99 1.15
CA CYS A 708 -16.62 -5.35 0.85
C CYS A 708 -17.23 -6.32 1.86
N ILE A 709 -17.88 -7.38 1.38
CA ILE A 709 -18.45 -8.45 2.22
C ILE A 709 -17.90 -9.79 1.73
N VAL A 710 -17.28 -10.52 2.63
CA VAL A 710 -16.79 -11.88 2.40
C VAL A 710 -17.74 -12.84 3.08
N GLY A 711 -18.29 -13.80 2.34
CA GLY A 711 -19.04 -14.93 2.88
C GLY A 711 -18.49 -16.24 2.33
N GLY A 712 -18.42 -17.29 3.14
CA GLY A 712 -17.91 -18.55 2.62
C GLY A 712 -17.69 -19.64 3.64
N ASP A 713 -17.28 -20.81 3.12
CA ASP A 713 -16.62 -21.84 3.92
C ASP A 713 -15.13 -21.51 4.00
N LEU A 714 -14.78 -20.78 5.05
CA LEU A 714 -13.42 -20.32 5.31
C LEU A 714 -12.55 -21.41 5.95
N ASN A 715 -13.16 -22.52 6.36
CA ASN A 715 -12.48 -23.73 6.85
C ASN A 715 -11.53 -23.58 8.05
N TYR A 716 -11.51 -22.43 8.74
CA TYR A 716 -10.81 -22.28 10.03
C TYR A 716 -11.50 -23.11 11.12
N ARG A 717 -10.70 -23.63 12.07
CA ARG A 717 -11.11 -24.64 13.06
C ARG A 717 -10.87 -24.17 14.49
N LEU A 718 -11.40 -24.94 15.45
CA LEU A 718 -11.08 -24.78 16.86
C LEU A 718 -9.83 -25.58 17.23
N ASN A 719 -8.88 -24.95 17.92
CA ASN A 719 -7.65 -25.59 18.41
C ASN A 719 -7.87 -26.27 19.79
N LEU A 720 -8.91 -27.09 19.90
CA LEU A 720 -9.30 -27.77 21.14
C LEU A 720 -9.69 -29.23 20.88
N LYS A 721 -9.64 -30.06 21.93
CA LYS A 721 -10.10 -31.46 21.85
C LYS A 721 -11.62 -31.53 21.65
N ARG A 722 -12.08 -32.53 20.90
CA ARG A 722 -13.48 -32.72 20.54
C ARG A 722 -14.41 -32.70 21.75
N ASP A 723 -14.13 -33.52 22.76
CA ASP A 723 -15.05 -33.70 23.89
C ASP A 723 -15.25 -32.41 24.68
N TYR A 724 -14.16 -31.67 24.90
CA TYR A 724 -14.21 -30.34 25.52
C TYR A 724 -15.00 -29.34 24.68
N VAL A 725 -14.82 -29.34 23.35
CA VAL A 725 -15.61 -28.49 22.45
C VAL A 725 -17.09 -28.82 22.54
N VAL A 726 -17.46 -30.10 22.54
CA VAL A 726 -18.86 -30.54 22.63
C VAL A 726 -19.47 -30.12 23.97
N GLU A 727 -18.76 -30.33 25.09
CA GLU A 727 -19.19 -29.89 26.42
C GLU A 727 -19.44 -28.37 26.47
N MET A 728 -18.50 -27.57 25.96
CA MET A 728 -18.62 -26.12 25.93
C MET A 728 -19.77 -25.63 25.04
N ILE A 729 -20.04 -26.33 23.95
CA ILE A 729 -21.21 -26.06 23.08
C ILE A 729 -22.51 -26.34 23.83
N GLU A 730 -22.61 -27.44 24.57
CA GLU A 730 -23.78 -27.80 25.38
C GLU A 730 -24.03 -26.76 26.49
N GLN A 731 -22.96 -26.22 27.07
CA GLN A 731 -23.00 -25.12 28.04
C GLN A 731 -23.21 -23.73 27.40
N GLN A 732 -23.29 -23.64 26.07
CA GLN A 732 -23.39 -22.38 25.31
C GLN A 732 -22.26 -21.38 25.57
N ARG A 733 -21.08 -21.85 25.97
CA ARG A 733 -19.88 -21.03 26.27
C ARG A 733 -19.12 -20.68 24.98
N PHE A 734 -19.82 -20.06 24.02
CA PHE A 734 -19.28 -19.75 22.70
C PHE A 734 -18.18 -18.68 22.74
N ASP A 735 -18.24 -17.74 23.68
CA ASP A 735 -17.24 -16.69 23.81
C ASP A 735 -15.86 -17.27 24.16
N GLU A 736 -15.82 -18.27 25.05
CA GLU A 736 -14.57 -18.95 25.42
C GLU A 736 -14.03 -19.85 24.30
N LEU A 737 -14.93 -20.48 23.53
CA LEU A 737 -14.51 -21.26 22.35
C LEU A 737 -13.90 -20.38 21.26
N GLN A 738 -14.37 -19.13 21.09
CA GLN A 738 -13.84 -18.20 20.10
C GLN A 738 -12.37 -17.80 20.36
N GLU A 739 -11.91 -17.80 21.61
CA GLU A 739 -10.50 -17.57 21.94
C GLU A 739 -9.55 -18.62 21.34
N SER A 740 -10.09 -19.81 21.02
CA SER A 740 -9.37 -20.91 20.37
C SER A 740 -9.72 -21.09 18.89
N ASP A 741 -10.53 -20.19 18.30
CA ASP A 741 -10.85 -20.18 16.88
C ASP A 741 -9.67 -19.66 16.07
N GLN A 742 -9.23 -20.45 15.10
CA GLN A 742 -8.05 -20.10 14.29
C GLN A 742 -8.24 -18.77 13.56
N LEU A 743 -9.42 -18.46 13.00
CA LEU A 743 -9.63 -17.19 12.30
C LEU A 743 -9.57 -16.00 13.27
N HIS A 744 -10.21 -16.14 14.44
CA HIS A 744 -10.15 -15.15 15.51
C HIS A 744 -8.70 -14.86 15.95
N ILE A 745 -7.91 -15.91 16.16
CA ILE A 745 -6.48 -15.81 16.51
C ILE A 745 -5.69 -15.10 15.40
N GLU A 746 -5.90 -15.45 14.14
CA GLU A 746 -5.20 -14.82 13.01
C GLU A 746 -5.55 -13.33 12.90
N LEU A 747 -6.82 -12.95 13.05
CA LEU A 747 -7.25 -11.54 13.04
C LEU A 747 -6.68 -10.72 14.20
N GLN A 748 -6.47 -11.33 15.38
CA GLN A 748 -5.98 -10.63 16.56
C GLN A 748 -4.45 -10.61 16.69
N ARG A 749 -3.80 -11.73 16.36
CA ARG A 749 -2.40 -11.99 16.73
C ARG A 749 -1.46 -12.10 15.54
N ASN A 750 -1.98 -12.26 14.32
CA ASN A 750 -1.15 -12.30 13.13
C ASN A 750 -1.15 -10.94 12.41
N PRO A 751 -0.12 -10.10 12.62
CA PRO A 751 -0.04 -8.81 11.93
C PRO A 751 0.07 -9.00 10.41
N MET A 752 0.52 -10.18 9.94
CA MET A 752 0.69 -10.52 8.53
C MET A 752 -0.60 -10.97 7.82
N PHE A 753 -1.73 -11.05 8.52
CA PHE A 753 -2.95 -11.62 7.97
C PHE A 753 -3.71 -10.64 7.06
N ARG A 754 -3.95 -11.02 5.79
CA ARG A 754 -4.47 -10.12 4.74
C ARG A 754 -5.93 -9.66 4.92
N TRP A 755 -6.66 -10.23 5.88
CA TRP A 755 -7.99 -9.75 6.29
C TRP A 755 -7.99 -8.89 7.55
N ASN A 756 -6.83 -8.53 8.10
CA ASN A 756 -6.78 -7.47 9.09
C ASN A 756 -7.45 -6.19 8.52
N GLY A 757 -8.25 -5.52 9.33
CA GLY A 757 -9.15 -4.43 8.89
C GLY A 757 -10.53 -4.89 8.40
N PHE A 758 -10.77 -6.19 8.23
CA PHE A 758 -12.13 -6.74 8.20
C PHE A 758 -12.66 -6.95 9.61
N GLN A 759 -13.98 -6.88 9.74
CA GLN A 759 -14.74 -7.07 10.95
C GLN A 759 -15.62 -8.29 10.84
N GLU A 760 -15.86 -8.94 11.97
CA GLU A 760 -16.85 -10.01 12.11
C GLU A 760 -17.73 -9.72 13.33
N ALA A 761 -19.03 -10.00 13.24
CA ALA A 761 -19.95 -9.80 14.34
C ALA A 761 -19.75 -10.91 15.38
N PRO A 762 -19.97 -10.64 16.69
CA PRO A 762 -19.82 -11.66 17.72
C PRO A 762 -20.62 -12.93 17.42
N ILE A 763 -19.98 -14.10 17.49
CA ILE A 763 -20.63 -15.36 17.18
C ILE A 763 -21.39 -15.84 18.42
N LYS A 764 -22.72 -15.78 18.37
CA LYS A 764 -23.61 -16.22 19.45
C LYS A 764 -24.40 -17.49 19.09
N PHE A 765 -23.85 -18.31 18.21
CA PHE A 765 -24.46 -19.55 17.74
C PHE A 765 -23.44 -20.70 17.76
N ALA A 766 -23.92 -21.94 17.95
CA ALA A 766 -23.08 -23.13 17.94
C ALA A 766 -22.38 -23.36 16.58
N PRO A 767 -21.23 -24.05 16.56
CA PRO A 767 -20.51 -24.42 15.34
C PRO A 767 -21.38 -24.94 14.19
N THR A 768 -20.94 -24.65 12.96
CA THR A 768 -21.68 -24.95 11.72
C THR A 768 -21.25 -26.26 11.08
N TYR A 769 -20.10 -26.81 11.49
CA TYR A 769 -19.48 -28.03 10.99
C TYR A 769 -19.01 -28.87 12.19
N LYS A 770 -18.92 -30.21 12.15
CA LYS A 770 -19.38 -31.16 11.13
C LYS A 770 -20.52 -31.99 11.68
N PHE A 771 -21.61 -32.10 10.93
CA PHE A 771 -22.78 -32.90 11.30
C PHE A 771 -22.90 -34.18 10.47
N ASN A 772 -23.55 -35.20 11.03
CA ASN A 772 -24.09 -36.28 10.23
C ASN A 772 -25.26 -35.75 9.39
N ARG A 773 -25.23 -35.99 8.08
CA ARG A 773 -26.28 -35.54 7.16
C ARG A 773 -27.66 -36.03 7.60
N LEU A 774 -28.67 -35.20 7.35
CA LEU A 774 -30.07 -35.39 7.71
C LEU A 774 -30.35 -35.42 9.23
N THR A 775 -29.34 -35.11 10.07
CA THR A 775 -29.48 -35.09 11.52
C THR A 775 -28.84 -33.84 12.12
N ASN A 776 -29.10 -33.59 13.41
CA ASN A 776 -28.37 -32.60 14.23
C ASN A 776 -27.28 -33.24 15.10
N VAL A 777 -26.91 -34.49 14.80
CA VAL A 777 -25.85 -35.20 15.52
C VAL A 777 -24.49 -34.80 14.94
N TRP A 778 -23.52 -34.50 15.81
CA TRP A 778 -22.14 -34.24 15.41
C TRP A 778 -21.52 -35.46 14.71
N ASP A 779 -20.48 -35.23 13.90
CA ASP A 779 -19.81 -36.27 13.12
C ASP A 779 -19.44 -37.51 13.95
N THR A 780 -20.11 -38.63 13.69
CA THR A 780 -19.82 -39.94 14.33
C THR A 780 -19.01 -40.86 13.42
N SER A 781 -18.48 -40.35 12.31
CA SER A 781 -17.56 -41.12 11.48
C SER A 781 -16.25 -41.42 12.24
N GLU A 782 -15.46 -42.36 11.70
CA GLU A 782 -14.13 -42.68 12.24
C GLU A 782 -13.21 -41.45 12.37
N LYS A 783 -13.41 -40.43 11.51
CA LYS A 783 -12.62 -39.19 11.54
C LYS A 783 -13.02 -38.25 12.69
N ALA A 784 -14.20 -38.45 13.30
CA ALA A 784 -14.73 -37.74 14.46
C ALA A 784 -14.35 -36.24 14.51
N ARG A 785 -14.62 -35.51 13.43
CA ARG A 785 -14.13 -34.13 13.24
C ARG A 785 -14.64 -33.18 14.32
N VAL A 786 -13.73 -32.49 15.00
CA VAL A 786 -14.04 -31.46 16.00
C VAL A 786 -15.02 -30.43 15.42
N PRO A 787 -16.11 -30.07 16.13
CA PRO A 787 -17.00 -29.01 15.69
C PRO A 787 -16.25 -27.69 15.45
N ALA A 788 -16.60 -26.94 14.41
CA ALA A 788 -15.94 -25.68 14.04
C ALA A 788 -16.89 -24.68 13.36
N TRP A 789 -16.58 -23.39 13.49
CA TRP A 789 -17.18 -22.31 12.71
C TRP A 789 -16.43 -22.14 11.39
N CYS A 790 -16.68 -23.07 10.46
CA CYS A 790 -16.13 -23.02 9.11
C CYS A 790 -16.80 -21.95 8.25
N ASP A 791 -18.11 -21.78 8.41
CA ASP A 791 -18.96 -20.90 7.59
C ASP A 791 -19.04 -19.51 8.24
N ARG A 792 -18.49 -18.48 7.59
CA ARG A 792 -18.28 -17.14 8.18
C ARG A 792 -18.69 -16.03 7.24
N ILE A 793 -19.02 -14.87 7.82
CA ILE A 793 -19.27 -13.62 7.08
C ILE A 793 -18.47 -12.48 7.74
N LEU A 794 -17.58 -11.87 6.97
CA LEU A 794 -16.77 -10.72 7.35
C LEU A 794 -17.11 -9.54 6.46
N TRP A 795 -16.86 -8.32 6.93
CA TRP A 795 -17.01 -7.12 6.11
C TRP A 795 -15.92 -6.09 6.37
N ARG A 796 -15.71 -5.23 5.39
CA ARG A 796 -14.88 -4.03 5.50
C ARG A 796 -15.61 -2.87 4.83
N ASN A 797 -15.54 -1.70 5.45
CA ASN A 797 -15.92 -0.44 4.84
C ASN A 797 -14.76 0.54 4.87
N HIS A 798 -14.75 1.48 3.92
CA HIS A 798 -13.81 2.60 3.94
C HIS A 798 -14.09 3.57 5.09
N THR A 799 -13.05 4.26 5.57
CA THR A 799 -13.14 5.27 6.63
C THR A 799 -14.11 6.38 6.23
N GLY A 800 -15.04 6.74 7.13
CA GLY A 800 -16.08 7.73 6.85
C GLY A 800 -17.32 7.18 6.15
N CYS A 801 -17.29 5.94 5.64
CA CYS A 801 -18.50 5.23 5.20
C CYS A 801 -19.21 4.58 6.39
N MET A 802 -20.54 4.49 6.33
CA MET A 802 -21.34 3.80 7.33
C MET A 802 -21.75 2.43 6.82
N MET A 803 -21.38 1.39 7.57
CA MET A 803 -21.83 0.01 7.39
C MET A 803 -22.03 -0.63 8.75
N SER A 804 -23.20 -1.20 8.99
CA SER A 804 -23.53 -1.88 10.24
C SER A 804 -24.11 -3.26 9.98
N CYS A 805 -23.57 -4.27 10.65
CA CYS A 805 -24.16 -5.61 10.69
C CYS A 805 -25.30 -5.60 11.73
N THR A 806 -26.53 -5.84 11.27
CA THR A 806 -27.74 -5.81 12.11
C THR A 806 -28.21 -7.19 12.55
N SER A 807 -27.67 -8.26 11.96
CA SER A 807 -28.01 -9.64 12.29
C SER A 807 -26.88 -10.56 11.83
N TYR A 808 -26.54 -11.58 12.63
CA TYR A 808 -25.62 -12.65 12.25
C TYR A 808 -26.12 -13.97 12.84
N ARG A 809 -26.55 -14.92 11.99
CA ARG A 809 -27.33 -16.08 12.42
C ARG A 809 -26.94 -17.36 11.69
N ARG A 810 -27.01 -18.48 12.42
CA ARG A 810 -26.99 -19.85 11.89
C ARG A 810 -28.42 -20.38 11.70
N TRP A 811 -28.60 -21.23 10.69
CA TRP A 811 -29.86 -21.92 10.39
C TRP A 811 -29.70 -23.45 10.49
N ASN A 812 -30.75 -24.16 10.91
CA ASN A 812 -30.67 -25.60 11.24
C ASN A 812 -31.02 -26.52 10.05
N ALA A 813 -30.63 -26.19 8.81
CA ALA A 813 -30.84 -27.12 7.69
C ALA A 813 -29.90 -28.33 7.78
N THR A 814 -30.44 -29.54 7.60
CA THR A 814 -29.76 -30.81 7.83
C THR A 814 -29.32 -31.52 6.55
N ILE A 815 -29.64 -30.99 5.36
CA ILE A 815 -29.28 -31.63 4.08
C ILE A 815 -27.77 -31.77 3.85
N SER A 816 -26.98 -30.95 4.54
CA SER A 816 -25.53 -30.90 4.50
C SER A 816 -24.95 -31.25 5.87
N ASP A 817 -23.67 -31.63 5.90
CA ASP A 817 -22.86 -31.70 7.11
C ASP A 817 -22.46 -30.31 7.64
N HIS A 818 -22.80 -29.26 6.91
CA HIS A 818 -22.72 -27.86 7.34
C HIS A 818 -24.09 -27.26 7.68
N ARG A 819 -24.08 -26.08 8.28
CA ARG A 819 -25.26 -25.26 8.58
C ARG A 819 -25.18 -23.90 7.88
N PRO A 820 -26.26 -23.42 7.22
CA PRO A 820 -26.25 -22.10 6.59
C PRO A 820 -26.04 -20.99 7.60
N VAL A 821 -25.35 -19.93 7.17
CA VAL A 821 -25.12 -18.72 7.95
C VAL A 821 -25.56 -17.50 7.15
N SER A 822 -26.27 -16.57 7.78
CA SER A 822 -26.68 -15.32 7.15
C SER A 822 -26.33 -14.11 7.99
N ALA A 823 -26.01 -13.00 7.33
CA ALA A 823 -25.87 -11.70 7.96
C ALA A 823 -26.68 -10.64 7.21
N THR A 824 -27.20 -9.65 7.95
CA THR A 824 -27.88 -8.49 7.36
C THR A 824 -27.09 -7.24 7.65
N PHE A 825 -26.96 -6.37 6.65
CA PHE A 825 -26.23 -5.11 6.74
C PHE A 825 -27.11 -3.94 6.35
N VAL A 826 -26.84 -2.79 6.96
CA VAL A 826 -27.33 -1.49 6.50
C VAL A 826 -26.11 -0.66 6.14
N VAL A 827 -26.06 -0.16 4.91
CA VAL A 827 -24.99 0.71 4.44
C VAL A 827 -25.53 2.03 3.94
N ARG A 828 -24.72 3.08 3.99
CA ARG A 828 -25.05 4.40 3.46
C ARG A 828 -24.38 4.60 2.11
N ALA A 829 -25.13 4.39 1.02
CA ALA A 829 -24.64 4.56 -0.35
C ALA A 829 -24.73 6.03 -0.78
N LYS A 830 -23.72 6.52 -1.51
CA LYS A 830 -23.64 7.91 -1.98
C LYS A 830 -24.14 8.07 -3.42
N SER A 831 -24.72 9.23 -3.69
CA SER A 831 -25.03 9.71 -5.05
C SER A 831 -24.51 11.14 -5.17
N ILE A 832 -23.55 11.35 -6.05
CA ILE A 832 -22.82 12.62 -6.22
C ILE A 832 -23.68 13.60 -7.01
N ILE A 833 -23.73 14.85 -6.55
CA ILE A 833 -24.35 15.98 -7.25
C ILE A 833 -23.26 16.63 -8.12
N PRO A 834 -23.30 16.50 -9.47
CA PRO A 834 -22.20 16.91 -10.34
C PRO A 834 -21.83 18.38 -10.21
N GLU A 835 -22.82 19.28 -10.13
CA GLU A 835 -22.58 20.72 -10.02
C GLU A 835 -21.84 21.11 -8.74
N GLN A 836 -22.16 20.46 -7.61
CA GLN A 836 -21.49 20.72 -6.33
C GLN A 836 -20.09 20.13 -6.32
N ARG A 837 -19.92 18.93 -6.88
CA ARG A 837 -18.61 18.30 -7.08
C ARG A 837 -17.69 19.21 -7.89
N ASP A 838 -18.19 19.77 -8.98
CA ASP A 838 -17.39 20.60 -9.88
C ASP A 838 -16.97 21.92 -9.23
N ARG A 839 -17.85 22.55 -8.43
CA ARG A 839 -17.48 23.73 -7.63
C ARG A 839 -16.37 23.42 -6.62
N ILE A 840 -16.51 22.32 -5.88
CA ILE A 840 -15.48 21.90 -4.91
C ILE A 840 -14.17 21.57 -5.63
N ALA A 841 -14.24 20.92 -6.79
CA ALA A 841 -13.07 20.63 -7.62
C ALA A 841 -12.33 21.92 -8.02
N ASP A 842 -13.04 22.97 -8.44
CA ASP A 842 -12.43 24.26 -8.78
C ASP A 842 -11.80 24.98 -7.58
N GLU A 843 -12.45 24.92 -6.41
CA GLU A 843 -11.88 25.42 -5.16
C GLU A 843 -10.59 24.69 -4.80
N LEU A 844 -10.59 23.35 -4.89
CA LEU A 844 -9.42 22.53 -4.58
C LEU A 844 -8.27 22.74 -5.57
N ARG A 845 -8.56 22.94 -6.87
CA ARG A 845 -7.52 23.35 -7.85
C ARG A 845 -6.87 24.66 -7.46
N THR A 846 -7.68 25.65 -7.05
CA THR A 846 -7.20 26.96 -6.59
C THR A 846 -6.35 26.83 -5.32
N GLN A 847 -6.79 26.01 -4.37
CA GLN A 847 -6.05 25.72 -3.14
C GLN A 847 -4.72 25.00 -3.42
N HIS A 848 -4.72 23.98 -4.29
CA HIS A 848 -3.51 23.25 -4.67
C HIS A 848 -2.49 24.18 -5.33
N ALA A 849 -2.93 25.07 -6.21
CA ALA A 849 -2.06 26.06 -6.83
C ALA A 849 -1.39 26.99 -5.79
N ARG A 850 -2.11 27.38 -4.72
CA ARG A 850 -1.53 28.16 -3.62
C ARG A 850 -0.48 27.38 -2.83
N ILE A 851 -0.82 26.15 -2.39
CA ILE A 851 0.11 25.26 -1.66
C ILE A 851 1.38 25.03 -2.48
N LYS A 852 1.22 24.80 -3.78
CA LYS A 852 2.33 24.63 -4.70
C LYS A 852 3.25 25.85 -4.73
N ASN A 853 2.70 27.07 -4.79
CA ASN A 853 3.47 28.30 -4.73
C ASN A 853 4.17 28.47 -3.39
N GLU A 854 3.51 28.15 -2.27
CA GLU A 854 4.13 28.19 -0.93
C GLU A 854 5.34 27.25 -0.84
N ILE A 855 5.22 26.02 -1.34
CA ILE A 855 6.33 25.06 -1.41
C ILE A 855 7.46 25.59 -2.30
N TYR A 856 7.14 26.27 -3.40
CA TYR A 856 8.17 26.90 -4.23
C TYR A 856 8.91 28.01 -3.48
N ASP A 857 8.20 28.88 -2.77
CA ASP A 857 8.79 29.95 -1.98
C ASP A 857 9.68 29.39 -0.84
N GLU A 858 9.28 28.28 -0.22
CA GLU A 858 10.10 27.59 0.79
C GLU A 858 11.36 26.96 0.20
N LEU A 859 11.23 26.27 -0.93
CA LEU A 859 12.36 25.75 -1.67
C LEU A 859 13.32 26.90 -2.03
N GLU A 860 12.80 28.00 -2.56
CA GLU A 860 13.58 29.19 -2.91
C GLU A 860 14.40 29.74 -1.74
N LYS A 861 13.78 29.93 -0.58
CA LYS A 861 14.47 30.39 0.63
C LYS A 861 15.56 29.43 1.10
N SER A 862 15.40 28.12 0.88
CA SER A 862 16.42 27.12 1.22
C SER A 862 17.66 27.18 0.32
N TYR A 863 17.57 27.85 -0.84
CA TYR A 863 18.67 27.98 -1.81
C TYR A 863 19.47 29.28 -1.70
N ASP A 864 18.87 30.34 -1.16
CA ASP A 864 19.51 31.66 -1.00
C ASP A 864 20.35 31.77 0.30
N VAL A 865 20.42 30.69 1.08
CA VAL A 865 21.33 30.50 2.22
C VAL A 865 22.52 29.66 1.79
#